data_AF-A0A4R2REL6-F1
#
_entry.id   AF-A0A4R2REL6-F1
#
_cell.length_a   1.000
_cell.length_b   1.000
_cell.length_c   1.000
_cell.angle_alpha   90.00
_cell.angle_beta   90.00
_cell.angle_gamma   90.00
#
_symmetry.space_group_name_H-M   'P 1'
#
loop_
_entity.id
_entity.type
_entity.pdbx_description
1 polymer ?
#
loop_
_entity_poly.entity_id
_entity_poly.type
_entity_poly.pdbx_seq_one_letter_code
_entity_poly.pdbx_strand_id
1 'polypeptide(L)'
;MQKRTDIVDFTEIAPDADIAAARHGGRAKCLQRLIRLDLPVPRTVALSFGAVHRIAQGEMPDIAALLSRFGAAPLVSVRPSSQDPDWGGPASILNIGMNDARHAALVDSHGEAAANALYLSFVQSYAVHVARLDPEMFEEDGTSASALAAALDAYTEETDDPFPQDPARQLAEVLRSMARAWEGTTARLLRQARGAPADAGLGLVVQDMAIGLGPGESGSGLIQFVDGTTGQRRIVGRYLGQSQGRAAMRGRAGTLFLTRDPRGPALEERCPDVFAQLKRYGDTCRINLREEMQIEFTLENGKLHVLDAVRVARSARGAVRIAVMLADEGIIPREEALLRIEPRAVSELLHSQVDPSVPRQAIAHGIAASPGAATGRLVFGSAAAQASAARGEPCILVRRETTPEDIRGMHAAAGVMTERGGMTSHAAVIARGLGVPCVVGISDMRLNRRDGVLITADGHKLHEGDIVTLDGTNGQVLPGAAKMLEPALDDAFHALMGWAEAACDIGIRANADTPADAQTARRFGADGIGLCRTEHMFFEADRLTVMREMIFAAGPEDRASVLERLLPMQRADFKRLFEIMQGLPVCIRLFDPPLHEFLPQSREGVRELAEALDLPLSDVSRRVQALSEFNPMLGMRGVRLGIAVPEIYDMQARAIFEATIEASRQGAPVVPEIMIPLVSAMREVELVKTRIDALAAAVRTEHGVDLDYRLGVMVETPRAALRAGDIAQHAAFLSFGTNDLTQMTYGLSRDDAGRFMGSYVKQGVFAEDPFHTLDTEGVGELLSIGAERGRLARPGVTLSICGEHGGNAESIAFCRKAGFDYVSCSPFRVPVARLAAAQLALGKVLADV
;
A
#
# COMPACT_ATOMS: atom_id res chain seq x y z
N MET A 1 -1.22 -37.53 -47.18
CA MET A 1 -2.45 -37.65 -46.36
C MET A 1 -2.06 -37.50 -44.89
N GLN A 2 -1.82 -36.26 -44.45
CA GLN A 2 -1.63 -35.96 -43.03
C GLN A 2 -3.00 -35.91 -42.38
N LYS A 3 -3.24 -36.77 -41.38
CA LYS A 3 -4.39 -36.66 -40.49
C LYS A 3 -4.33 -35.26 -39.84
N ARG A 4 -5.21 -34.35 -40.27
CA ARG A 4 -5.63 -33.22 -39.44
C ARG A 4 -6.33 -33.85 -38.25
N THR A 5 -5.62 -33.95 -37.14
CA THR A 5 -6.23 -34.24 -35.85
C THR A 5 -7.11 -33.04 -35.52
N ASP A 6 -8.43 -33.21 -35.48
CA ASP A 6 -9.36 -32.19 -35.01
C ASP A 6 -9.05 -31.93 -33.53
N ILE A 7 -8.18 -30.95 -33.26
CA ILE A 7 -8.03 -30.39 -31.92
C ILE A 7 -9.23 -29.47 -31.74
N VAL A 8 -10.20 -29.92 -30.95
CA VAL A 8 -11.36 -29.11 -30.59
C VAL A 8 -10.88 -27.98 -29.66
N ASP A 9 -10.78 -26.76 -30.21
CA ASP A 9 -10.16 -25.60 -29.57
C ASP A 9 -11.07 -24.84 -28.57
N PHE A 10 -12.28 -25.35 -28.36
CA PHE A 10 -13.28 -24.78 -27.48
C PHE A 10 -14.02 -25.89 -26.72
N THR A 11 -14.47 -25.60 -25.49
CA THR A 11 -15.10 -26.58 -24.60
C THR A 11 -16.42 -26.02 -24.08
N GLU A 12 -17.53 -26.76 -24.24
CA GLU A 12 -18.80 -26.40 -23.61
C GLU A 12 -18.67 -26.51 -22.08
N ILE A 13 -19.08 -25.47 -21.37
CA ILE A 13 -19.00 -25.43 -19.92
C ILE A 13 -20.16 -26.25 -19.36
N ALA A 14 -19.84 -27.47 -18.93
CA ALA A 14 -20.75 -28.38 -18.24
C ALA A 14 -20.21 -28.74 -16.84
N PRO A 15 -21.03 -29.30 -15.93
CA PRO A 15 -20.59 -29.73 -14.61
C PRO A 15 -19.33 -30.61 -14.63
N ASP A 16 -19.20 -31.52 -15.58
CA ASP A 16 -18.10 -32.49 -15.74
C ASP A 16 -17.02 -32.05 -16.73
N ALA A 17 -17.18 -30.90 -17.40
CA ALA A 17 -16.23 -30.41 -18.39
C ALA A 17 -14.83 -30.14 -17.80
N ASP A 18 -13.79 -30.35 -18.59
CA ASP A 18 -12.41 -30.07 -18.20
C ASP A 18 -12.09 -28.56 -18.33
N ILE A 19 -12.62 -27.76 -17.40
CA ILE A 19 -12.38 -26.31 -17.29
C ILE A 19 -11.44 -26.03 -16.11
N ALA A 20 -10.38 -25.27 -16.38
CA ALA A 20 -9.34 -24.90 -15.43
C ALA A 20 -9.01 -23.40 -15.55
N ALA A 21 -8.80 -22.73 -14.41
CA ALA A 21 -8.48 -21.29 -14.40
C ALA A 21 -7.16 -20.98 -15.12
N ALA A 22 -6.14 -21.83 -14.98
CA ALA A 22 -4.85 -21.70 -15.65
C ALA A 22 -4.88 -21.97 -17.16
N ARG A 23 -6.00 -22.47 -17.71
CA ARG A 23 -6.13 -22.77 -19.15
C ARG A 23 -7.24 -21.98 -19.84
N HIS A 24 -8.31 -21.65 -19.13
CA HIS A 24 -9.50 -20.98 -19.68
C HIS A 24 -9.85 -19.68 -18.94
N GLY A 25 -9.12 -19.37 -17.87
CA GLY A 25 -9.32 -18.18 -17.05
C GLY A 25 -10.32 -18.34 -15.91
N GLY A 26 -10.30 -17.35 -15.02
CA GLY A 26 -11.11 -17.31 -13.81
C GLY A 26 -12.61 -17.26 -14.09
N ARG A 27 -13.05 -16.50 -15.10
CA ARG A 27 -14.47 -16.39 -15.47
C ARG A 27 -15.03 -17.71 -15.96
N ALA A 28 -14.36 -18.38 -16.90
CA ALA A 28 -14.80 -19.70 -17.39
C ALA A 28 -14.91 -20.70 -16.23
N LYS A 29 -13.94 -20.71 -15.31
CA LYS A 29 -13.99 -21.60 -14.14
C LYS A 29 -15.10 -21.21 -13.17
N CYS A 30 -15.38 -19.93 -12.99
CA CYS A 30 -16.47 -19.45 -12.15
C CYS A 30 -17.82 -19.91 -12.72
N LEU A 31 -18.08 -19.68 -14.01
CA LEU A 31 -19.32 -20.11 -14.68
C LEU A 31 -19.55 -21.61 -14.55
N GLN A 32 -18.50 -22.44 -14.67
CA GLN A 32 -18.61 -23.87 -14.39
C GLN A 32 -19.10 -24.16 -12.96
N ARG A 33 -18.53 -23.46 -11.96
CA ARG A 33 -18.94 -23.63 -10.56
C ARG A 33 -20.38 -23.18 -10.36
N LEU A 34 -20.83 -22.09 -10.98
CA LEU A 34 -22.22 -21.64 -10.91
C LEU A 34 -23.17 -22.71 -11.48
N ILE A 35 -22.82 -23.32 -12.62
CA ILE A 35 -23.61 -24.43 -13.22
C ILE A 35 -23.66 -25.64 -12.28
N ARG A 36 -22.54 -26.00 -11.62
CA ARG A 36 -22.50 -27.08 -10.61
C ARG A 36 -23.34 -26.78 -9.36
N LEU A 37 -23.67 -25.52 -9.13
CA LEU A 37 -24.50 -25.05 -8.03
C LEU A 37 -25.96 -24.82 -8.47
N ASP A 38 -26.34 -25.30 -9.65
CA ASP A 38 -27.68 -25.21 -10.23
C ASP A 38 -28.18 -23.76 -10.46
N LEU A 39 -27.26 -22.81 -10.64
CA LEU A 39 -27.64 -21.46 -11.07
C LEU A 39 -28.03 -21.45 -12.55
N PRO A 40 -29.01 -20.62 -12.96
CA PRO A 40 -29.52 -20.57 -14.33
C PRO A 40 -28.57 -19.80 -15.25
N VAL A 41 -27.37 -20.34 -15.45
CA VAL A 41 -26.36 -19.78 -16.36
C VAL A 41 -26.75 -20.13 -17.81
N PRO A 42 -26.79 -19.15 -18.74
CA PRO A 42 -27.00 -19.43 -20.15
C PRO A 42 -25.94 -20.41 -20.70
N ARG A 43 -26.28 -21.16 -21.75
CA ARG A 43 -25.33 -22.09 -22.38
C ARG A 43 -24.04 -21.33 -22.72
N THR A 44 -22.89 -21.92 -22.40
CA THR A 44 -21.61 -21.24 -22.44
C THR A 44 -20.51 -22.16 -22.99
N VAL A 45 -19.64 -21.64 -23.83
CA VAL A 45 -18.46 -22.31 -24.41
C VAL A 45 -17.21 -21.50 -24.09
N ALA A 46 -16.15 -22.15 -23.62
CA ALA A 46 -14.86 -21.52 -23.30
C ALA A 46 -13.80 -21.83 -24.36
N LEU A 47 -13.02 -20.80 -24.73
CA LEU A 47 -11.79 -20.92 -25.50
C LEU A 47 -10.60 -20.85 -24.56
N SER A 48 -9.64 -21.75 -24.75
CA SER A 48 -8.42 -21.81 -23.95
C SER A 48 -7.44 -20.68 -24.29
N PHE A 49 -6.46 -20.44 -23.42
CA PHE A 49 -5.39 -19.47 -23.64
C PHE A 49 -4.62 -19.74 -24.94
N GLY A 50 -4.35 -21.02 -25.22
CA GLY A 50 -3.70 -21.43 -26.47
C GLY A 50 -4.56 -21.15 -27.71
N ALA A 51 -5.88 -21.36 -27.62
CA ALA A 51 -6.79 -21.06 -28.72
C ALA A 51 -6.86 -19.54 -29.00
N VAL A 52 -6.96 -18.72 -27.95
CA VAL A 52 -6.96 -17.25 -28.08
C VAL A 52 -5.65 -16.74 -28.65
N HIS A 53 -4.51 -17.29 -28.23
CA HIS A 53 -3.21 -16.93 -28.77
C HIS A 53 -3.09 -17.28 -30.27
N ARG A 54 -3.56 -18.46 -30.68
CA ARG A 54 -3.65 -18.83 -32.11
C ARG A 54 -4.56 -17.90 -32.92
N ILE A 55 -5.70 -17.50 -32.34
CA ILE A 55 -6.60 -16.52 -32.97
C ILE A 55 -5.89 -15.17 -33.18
N ALA A 56 -5.08 -14.71 -32.22
CA ALA A 56 -4.29 -13.48 -32.37
C ALA A 56 -3.29 -13.58 -33.53
N GLN A 57 -2.72 -14.78 -33.76
CA GLN A 57 -1.81 -15.11 -34.87
C GLN A 57 -2.53 -15.34 -36.21
N GLY A 58 -3.86 -15.37 -36.23
CA GLY A 58 -4.67 -15.52 -37.44
C GLY A 58 -5.25 -16.92 -37.67
N GLU A 59 -4.96 -17.88 -36.79
CA GLU A 59 -5.52 -19.23 -36.84
C GLU A 59 -6.88 -19.27 -36.11
N MET A 60 -7.97 -19.24 -36.88
CA MET A 60 -9.33 -19.28 -36.34
C MET A 60 -9.79 -20.72 -36.05
N PRO A 61 -10.51 -20.97 -34.95
CA PRO A 61 -11.20 -22.24 -34.73
C PRO A 61 -12.37 -22.42 -35.72
N ASP A 62 -12.95 -23.63 -35.77
CA ASP A 62 -14.16 -23.89 -36.53
C ASP A 62 -15.36 -23.12 -35.92
N ILE A 63 -15.63 -21.94 -36.48
CA ILE A 63 -16.68 -21.04 -36.02
C ILE A 63 -18.07 -21.63 -36.27
N ALA A 64 -18.26 -22.36 -37.36
CA ALA A 64 -19.55 -22.99 -37.66
C ALA A 64 -19.85 -24.09 -36.62
N ALA A 65 -18.85 -24.91 -36.29
CA ALA A 65 -18.98 -25.92 -35.23
C ALA A 65 -19.23 -25.27 -33.85
N LEU A 66 -18.58 -24.12 -33.57
CA LEU A 66 -18.81 -23.38 -32.33
C LEU A 66 -20.24 -22.82 -32.25
N LEU A 67 -20.72 -22.14 -33.29
CA LEU A 67 -22.07 -21.56 -33.34
C LEU A 67 -23.15 -22.63 -33.29
N SER A 68 -22.92 -23.82 -33.88
CA SER A 68 -23.88 -24.93 -33.85
C SER A 68 -24.27 -25.38 -32.42
N ARG A 69 -23.44 -25.08 -31.42
CA ARG A 69 -23.73 -25.36 -29.99
C ARG A 69 -24.87 -24.51 -29.45
N PHE A 70 -25.17 -23.38 -30.08
CA PHE A 70 -26.17 -22.40 -29.66
C PHE A 70 -27.46 -22.47 -30.50
N GLY A 71 -27.57 -23.43 -31.43
CA GLY A 71 -28.76 -23.63 -32.26
C GLY A 71 -28.67 -22.99 -33.65
N ALA A 72 -29.81 -22.86 -34.33
CA ALA A 72 -29.87 -22.52 -35.75
C ALA A 72 -29.69 -21.03 -36.08
N ALA A 73 -30.07 -20.13 -35.17
CA ALA A 73 -29.95 -18.68 -35.32
C ALA A 73 -29.48 -18.06 -34.00
N PRO A 74 -28.22 -18.32 -33.59
CA PRO A 74 -27.75 -17.99 -32.25
C PRO A 74 -27.49 -16.49 -32.09
N LEU A 75 -27.86 -15.97 -30.92
CA LEU A 75 -27.39 -14.67 -30.44
C LEU A 75 -26.46 -14.92 -29.27
N VAL A 76 -25.21 -14.49 -29.39
CA VAL A 76 -24.18 -14.77 -28.37
C VAL A 76 -23.48 -13.50 -27.91
N SER A 77 -22.86 -13.59 -26.74
CA SER A 77 -21.89 -12.62 -26.24
C SER A 77 -20.51 -13.24 -26.16
N VAL A 78 -19.47 -12.44 -26.33
CA VAL A 78 -18.08 -12.82 -26.08
C VAL A 78 -17.53 -11.99 -24.93
N ARG A 79 -16.98 -12.67 -23.92
CA ARG A 79 -16.44 -12.05 -22.71
C ARG A 79 -15.00 -12.51 -22.46
N PRO A 80 -14.10 -11.64 -21.96
CA PRO A 80 -12.74 -12.05 -21.63
C PRO A 80 -12.71 -13.00 -20.42
N SER A 81 -11.69 -13.82 -20.29
CA SER A 81 -11.50 -14.70 -19.15
C SER A 81 -10.00 -14.81 -18.90
N SER A 82 -9.42 -13.78 -18.29
CA SER A 82 -8.01 -13.81 -17.85
C SER A 82 -7.83 -14.80 -16.70
N GLN A 83 -6.60 -15.26 -16.48
CA GLN A 83 -6.27 -16.11 -15.33
C GLN A 83 -6.63 -15.44 -14.01
N ASP A 84 -6.23 -14.17 -13.85
CA ASP A 84 -6.67 -13.31 -12.76
C ASP A 84 -7.60 -12.20 -13.29
N PRO A 85 -8.84 -12.06 -12.77
CA PRO A 85 -9.75 -10.98 -13.14
C PRO A 85 -9.19 -9.56 -12.91
N ASP A 86 -8.28 -9.39 -11.95
CA ASP A 86 -7.80 -8.06 -11.53
C ASP A 86 -6.87 -7.42 -12.59
N TRP A 87 -6.32 -8.23 -13.50
CA TRP A 87 -5.49 -7.75 -14.62
C TRP A 87 -6.28 -6.96 -15.67
N GLY A 88 -7.62 -7.08 -15.68
CA GLY A 88 -8.48 -6.47 -16.69
C GLY A 88 -8.55 -7.26 -17.99
N GLY A 89 -9.07 -6.63 -19.05
CA GLY A 89 -9.21 -7.26 -20.36
C GLY A 89 -10.04 -6.42 -21.34
N PRO A 90 -10.15 -6.86 -22.61
CA PRO A 90 -10.99 -6.19 -23.60
C PRO A 90 -12.46 -6.17 -23.15
N ALA A 91 -13.21 -5.16 -23.59
CA ALA A 91 -14.63 -5.05 -23.29
C ALA A 91 -15.41 -6.25 -23.87
N SER A 92 -16.49 -6.63 -23.18
CA SER A 92 -17.38 -7.69 -23.70
C SER A 92 -18.22 -7.15 -24.86
N ILE A 93 -18.41 -7.97 -25.88
CA ILE A 93 -19.27 -7.67 -27.02
C ILE A 93 -20.52 -8.53 -26.91
N LEU A 94 -21.70 -7.90 -27.01
CA LEU A 94 -23.01 -8.54 -26.89
C LEU A 94 -23.68 -8.62 -28.26
N ASN A 95 -24.80 -9.36 -28.35
CA ASN A 95 -25.69 -9.39 -29.52
C ASN A 95 -25.04 -9.86 -30.84
N ILE A 96 -23.96 -10.66 -30.76
CA ILE A 96 -23.30 -11.22 -31.93
C ILE A 96 -24.24 -12.23 -32.57
N GLY A 97 -24.48 -12.09 -33.87
CA GLY A 97 -25.51 -12.80 -34.63
C GLY A 97 -26.70 -11.92 -35.02
N MET A 98 -26.75 -10.66 -34.57
CA MET A 98 -27.74 -9.69 -35.07
C MET A 98 -27.47 -9.37 -36.55
N ASN A 99 -28.52 -9.51 -37.35
CA ASN A 99 -28.56 -9.24 -38.78
C ASN A 99 -30.01 -8.93 -39.18
N ASP A 100 -30.25 -8.59 -40.43
CA ASP A 100 -31.58 -8.15 -40.88
C ASP A 100 -32.66 -9.23 -40.70
N ALA A 101 -32.31 -10.49 -40.96
CA ALA A 101 -33.22 -11.63 -40.77
C ALA A 101 -33.57 -11.83 -39.28
N ARG A 102 -32.58 -11.69 -38.39
CA ARG A 102 -32.78 -11.81 -36.95
C ARG A 102 -33.55 -10.62 -36.39
N HIS A 103 -33.29 -9.42 -36.90
CA HIS A 103 -34.03 -8.21 -36.56
C HIS A 103 -35.52 -8.40 -36.87
N ALA A 104 -35.88 -8.83 -38.09
CA ALA A 104 -37.27 -9.10 -38.46
C ALA A 104 -37.95 -10.11 -37.51
N ALA A 105 -37.27 -11.21 -37.16
CA ALA A 105 -37.80 -12.19 -36.21
C ALA A 105 -37.97 -11.64 -34.78
N LEU A 106 -37.11 -10.72 -34.36
CA LEU A 106 -37.21 -10.05 -33.06
C LEU A 106 -38.28 -8.96 -33.05
N VAL A 107 -38.56 -8.30 -34.18
CA VAL A 107 -39.70 -7.37 -34.28
C VAL A 107 -41.01 -8.08 -33.94
N ASP A 108 -41.21 -9.28 -34.49
CA ASP A 108 -42.42 -10.08 -34.26
C ASP A 108 -42.54 -10.58 -32.81
N SER A 109 -41.43 -10.95 -32.18
CA SER A 109 -41.43 -11.61 -30.87
C SER A 109 -41.22 -10.67 -29.69
N HIS A 110 -40.43 -9.60 -29.87
CA HIS A 110 -40.01 -8.67 -28.80
C HIS A 110 -40.46 -7.23 -29.05
N GLY A 111 -41.00 -6.93 -30.23
CA GLY A 111 -41.42 -5.60 -30.64
C GLY A 111 -40.31 -4.81 -31.35
N GLU A 112 -40.73 -3.88 -32.20
CA GLU A 112 -39.83 -3.13 -33.07
C GLU A 112 -38.76 -2.34 -32.31
N ALA A 113 -39.15 -1.64 -31.24
CA ALA A 113 -38.22 -0.85 -30.44
C ALA A 113 -37.12 -1.70 -29.79
N ALA A 114 -37.45 -2.90 -29.31
CA ALA A 114 -36.48 -3.83 -28.71
C ALA A 114 -35.53 -4.40 -29.76
N ALA A 115 -36.05 -4.80 -30.92
CA ALA A 115 -35.25 -5.31 -32.03
C ALA A 115 -34.27 -4.23 -32.56
N ASN A 116 -34.74 -2.99 -32.73
CA ASN A 116 -33.91 -1.85 -33.14
C ASN A 116 -32.79 -1.60 -32.13
N ALA A 117 -33.11 -1.57 -30.83
CA ALA A 117 -32.13 -1.31 -29.78
C ALA A 117 -31.03 -2.38 -29.71
N LEU A 118 -31.39 -3.66 -29.85
CA LEU A 118 -30.44 -4.77 -29.86
C LEU A 118 -29.50 -4.70 -31.07
N TYR A 119 -30.05 -4.40 -32.25
CA TYR A 119 -29.26 -4.32 -33.48
C TYR A 119 -28.36 -3.10 -33.47
N LEU A 120 -28.90 -1.92 -33.13
CA LEU A 120 -28.14 -0.68 -33.04
C LEU A 120 -26.98 -0.81 -32.05
N SER A 121 -27.24 -1.33 -30.85
CA SER A 121 -26.19 -1.56 -29.85
C SER A 121 -25.10 -2.53 -30.35
N PHE A 122 -25.45 -3.51 -31.18
CA PHE A 122 -24.47 -4.40 -31.78
C PHE A 122 -23.62 -3.67 -32.83
N VAL A 123 -24.26 -2.95 -33.75
CA VAL A 123 -23.59 -2.18 -34.81
C VAL A 123 -22.61 -1.18 -34.19
N GLN A 124 -23.05 -0.40 -33.20
CA GLN A 124 -22.20 0.57 -32.49
C GLN A 124 -21.00 -0.12 -31.81
N SER A 125 -21.23 -1.21 -31.08
CA SER A 125 -20.16 -1.95 -30.39
C SER A 125 -19.18 -2.57 -31.38
N TYR A 126 -19.68 -3.11 -32.49
CA TYR A 126 -18.88 -3.71 -33.56
C TYR A 126 -18.04 -2.66 -34.28
N ALA A 127 -18.64 -1.55 -34.70
CA ALA A 127 -17.98 -0.45 -35.37
C ALA A 127 -16.80 0.09 -34.55
N VAL A 128 -17.04 0.38 -33.26
CA VAL A 128 -16.03 0.99 -32.38
C VAL A 128 -14.96 -0.02 -31.94
N HIS A 129 -15.35 -1.22 -31.51
CA HIS A 129 -14.41 -2.16 -30.88
C HIS A 129 -13.81 -3.20 -31.83
N VAL A 130 -14.48 -3.53 -32.94
CA VAL A 130 -14.01 -4.49 -33.93
C VAL A 130 -13.44 -3.77 -35.14
N ALA A 131 -14.22 -2.90 -35.79
CA ALA A 131 -13.79 -2.15 -36.96
C ALA A 131 -12.89 -0.93 -36.64
N ARG A 132 -12.84 -0.49 -35.36
CA ARG A 132 -12.01 0.62 -34.87
C ARG A 132 -12.36 1.99 -35.47
N LEU A 133 -13.64 2.20 -35.76
CA LEU A 133 -14.17 3.46 -36.25
C LEU A 133 -14.34 4.49 -35.10
N ASP A 134 -14.45 5.77 -35.46
CA ASP A 134 -14.64 6.87 -34.53
C ASP A 134 -15.98 6.74 -33.78
N PRO A 135 -16.00 6.70 -32.44
CA PRO A 135 -17.23 6.63 -31.66
C PRO A 135 -18.22 7.78 -31.93
N GLU A 136 -17.74 8.99 -32.26
CA GLU A 136 -18.58 10.18 -32.44
C GLU A 136 -19.65 9.98 -33.52
N MET A 137 -19.33 9.18 -34.53
CA MET A 137 -20.23 8.85 -35.65
C MET A 137 -21.39 7.93 -35.24
N PHE A 138 -21.31 7.33 -34.05
CA PHE A 138 -22.23 6.30 -33.57
C PHE A 138 -22.93 6.69 -32.26
N GLU A 139 -22.86 7.96 -31.84
CA GLU A 139 -23.39 8.45 -30.55
C GLU A 139 -24.91 8.60 -30.46
N GLU A 140 -25.67 8.39 -31.55
CA GLU A 140 -27.13 8.46 -31.48
C GLU A 140 -27.71 7.40 -30.53
N ASP A 141 -28.24 7.89 -29.39
CA ASP A 141 -29.01 7.10 -28.43
C ASP A 141 -30.48 7.00 -28.90
N GLY A 142 -30.97 5.79 -29.19
CA GLY A 142 -32.37 5.62 -29.59
C GLY A 142 -32.84 4.18 -29.79
N THR A 143 -34.16 3.99 -29.84
CA THR A 143 -34.82 2.74 -30.25
C THR A 143 -35.53 2.86 -31.60
N SER A 144 -35.30 3.96 -32.33
CA SER A 144 -35.95 4.23 -33.60
C SER A 144 -35.27 3.48 -34.75
N ALA A 145 -36.05 3.16 -35.77
CA ALA A 145 -35.54 2.56 -37.01
C ALA A 145 -34.56 3.50 -37.73
N SER A 146 -34.73 4.82 -37.58
CA SER A 146 -33.85 5.83 -38.20
C SER A 146 -32.43 5.80 -37.64
N ALA A 147 -32.27 5.61 -36.33
CA ALA A 147 -30.96 5.57 -35.69
C ALA A 147 -30.18 4.31 -36.10
N LEU A 148 -30.88 3.17 -36.22
CA LEU A 148 -30.29 1.94 -36.74
C LEU A 148 -29.85 2.11 -38.21
N ALA A 149 -30.70 2.69 -39.06
CA ALA A 149 -30.35 2.95 -40.46
C ALA A 149 -29.13 3.87 -40.56
N ALA A 150 -29.10 4.97 -39.82
CA ALA A 150 -27.98 5.90 -39.79
C ALA A 150 -26.66 5.22 -39.35
N ALA A 151 -26.70 4.35 -38.34
CA ALA A 151 -25.51 3.62 -37.90
C ALA A 151 -25.02 2.59 -38.95
N LEU A 152 -25.93 1.93 -39.66
CA LEU A 152 -25.58 1.00 -40.74
C LEU A 152 -25.01 1.74 -41.96
N ASP A 153 -25.58 2.90 -42.29
CA ASP A 153 -25.10 3.77 -43.36
C ASP A 153 -23.72 4.33 -43.03
N ALA A 154 -23.52 4.88 -41.82
CA ALA A 154 -22.23 5.38 -41.35
C ALA A 154 -21.15 4.28 -41.36
N TYR A 155 -21.50 3.05 -40.95
CA TYR A 155 -20.57 1.92 -41.05
C TYR A 155 -20.16 1.65 -42.51
N THR A 156 -21.13 1.68 -43.43
CA THR A 156 -20.89 1.41 -44.86
C THR A 156 -20.06 2.51 -45.52
N GLU A 157 -20.34 3.78 -45.19
CA GLU A 157 -19.59 4.93 -45.69
C GLU A 157 -18.13 4.91 -45.23
N GLU A 158 -17.85 4.51 -43.99
CA GLU A 158 -16.50 4.51 -43.43
C GLU A 158 -15.67 3.27 -43.76
N THR A 159 -16.33 2.15 -44.07
CA THR A 159 -15.63 0.87 -44.35
C THR A 159 -15.64 0.47 -45.82
N ASP A 160 -16.36 1.19 -46.68
CA ASP A 160 -16.66 0.84 -48.08
C ASP A 160 -17.35 -0.54 -48.25
N ASP A 161 -17.77 -1.19 -47.16
CA ASP A 161 -18.35 -2.53 -47.11
C ASP A 161 -19.67 -2.51 -46.29
N PRO A 162 -20.71 -3.26 -46.70
CA PRO A 162 -21.92 -3.36 -45.90
C PRO A 162 -21.67 -4.08 -44.57
N PHE A 163 -22.48 -3.74 -43.55
CA PHE A 163 -22.40 -4.39 -42.24
C PHE A 163 -22.51 -5.93 -42.37
N PRO A 164 -21.61 -6.72 -41.75
CA PRO A 164 -21.54 -8.15 -41.97
C PRO A 164 -22.83 -8.85 -41.50
N GLN A 165 -23.54 -9.50 -42.42
CA GLN A 165 -24.81 -10.19 -42.12
C GLN A 165 -24.63 -11.64 -41.64
N ASP A 166 -23.48 -12.26 -41.92
CA ASP A 166 -23.17 -13.63 -41.52
C ASP A 166 -22.69 -13.70 -40.06
N PRO A 167 -23.41 -14.39 -39.14
CA PRO A 167 -23.00 -14.56 -37.75
C PRO A 167 -21.63 -15.21 -37.58
N ALA A 168 -21.22 -16.10 -38.50
CA ALA A 168 -19.91 -16.75 -38.43
C ALA A 168 -18.78 -15.74 -38.69
N ARG A 169 -18.94 -14.87 -39.71
CA ARG A 169 -18.04 -13.75 -39.96
C ARG A 169 -17.98 -12.80 -38.75
N GLN A 170 -19.13 -12.39 -38.22
CA GLN A 170 -19.21 -11.49 -37.07
C GLN A 170 -18.44 -12.04 -35.85
N LEU A 171 -18.69 -13.30 -35.48
CA LEU A 171 -18.02 -13.93 -34.35
C LEU A 171 -16.51 -14.08 -34.57
N ALA A 172 -16.11 -14.45 -35.80
CA ALA A 172 -14.69 -14.57 -36.15
C ALA A 172 -13.94 -13.24 -35.96
N GLU A 173 -14.50 -12.14 -36.45
CA GLU A 173 -13.91 -10.81 -36.35
C GLU A 173 -13.86 -10.31 -34.90
N VAL A 174 -14.92 -10.56 -34.11
CA VAL A 174 -14.95 -10.25 -32.67
C VAL A 174 -13.85 -10.99 -31.90
N LEU A 175 -13.75 -12.32 -32.07
CA LEU A 175 -12.74 -13.13 -31.39
C LEU A 175 -11.33 -12.64 -31.74
N ARG A 176 -11.09 -12.34 -33.03
CA ARG A 176 -9.81 -11.81 -33.51
C ARG A 176 -9.48 -10.45 -32.91
N SER A 177 -10.43 -9.51 -32.88
CA SER A 177 -10.21 -8.19 -32.30
C SER A 177 -9.89 -8.27 -30.80
N MET A 178 -10.63 -9.07 -30.03
CA MET A 178 -10.39 -9.24 -28.60
C MET A 178 -9.03 -9.91 -28.32
N ALA A 179 -8.66 -10.93 -29.08
CA ALA A 179 -7.37 -11.60 -28.95
C ALA A 179 -6.20 -10.65 -29.26
N ARG A 180 -6.30 -9.85 -30.33
CA ARG A 180 -5.28 -8.85 -30.69
C ARG A 180 -5.20 -7.70 -29.68
N ALA A 181 -6.34 -7.26 -29.15
CA ALA A 181 -6.37 -6.21 -28.13
C ALA A 181 -5.61 -6.61 -26.85
N TRP A 182 -5.65 -7.89 -26.49
CA TRP A 182 -4.86 -8.44 -25.38
C TRP A 182 -3.36 -8.42 -25.66
N GLU A 183 -2.92 -8.76 -26.87
CA GLU A 183 -1.50 -8.76 -27.24
C GLU A 183 -0.93 -7.35 -27.50
N GLY A 184 -1.77 -6.32 -27.48
CA GLY A 184 -1.36 -4.93 -27.68
C GLY A 184 -0.37 -4.44 -26.62
N THR A 185 0.64 -3.67 -27.07
CA THR A 185 1.72 -3.14 -26.20
C THR A 185 1.18 -2.39 -24.98
N THR A 186 0.21 -1.50 -25.17
CA THR A 186 -0.40 -0.72 -24.08
C THR A 186 -1.12 -1.61 -23.07
N ALA A 187 -1.88 -2.59 -23.55
CA ALA A 187 -2.59 -3.54 -22.68
C ALA A 187 -1.59 -4.37 -21.85
N ARG A 188 -0.44 -4.74 -22.43
CA ARG A 188 0.64 -5.44 -21.73
C ARG A 188 1.27 -4.61 -20.63
N LEU A 189 1.58 -3.35 -20.89
CA LEU A 189 2.14 -2.46 -19.88
C LEU A 189 1.16 -2.23 -18.72
N LEU A 190 -0.13 -2.02 -19.02
CA LEU A 190 -1.16 -1.81 -17.99
C LEU A 190 -1.39 -3.04 -17.10
N ARG A 191 -1.35 -4.26 -17.66
CA ARG A 191 -1.47 -5.49 -16.84
C ARG A 191 -0.21 -5.76 -16.02
N GLN A 192 0.98 -5.50 -16.57
CA GLN A 192 2.24 -5.64 -15.82
C GLN A 192 2.30 -4.67 -14.63
N ALA A 193 1.79 -3.44 -14.80
CA ALA A 193 1.63 -2.50 -13.70
C ALA A 193 0.66 -2.99 -12.60
N ARG A 194 -0.19 -3.99 -12.90
CA ARG A 194 -1.07 -4.67 -11.94
C ARG A 194 -0.52 -6.02 -11.46
N GLY A 195 0.75 -6.32 -11.73
CA GLY A 195 1.43 -7.55 -11.31
C GLY A 195 1.16 -8.78 -12.19
N ALA A 196 0.65 -8.60 -13.42
CA ALA A 196 0.50 -9.72 -14.35
C ALA A 196 1.87 -10.13 -14.93
N PRO A 197 2.16 -11.45 -15.05
CA PRO A 197 3.39 -11.92 -15.67
C PRO A 197 3.40 -11.61 -17.17
N ALA A 198 4.58 -11.63 -17.79
CA ALA A 198 4.74 -11.30 -19.21
C ALA A 198 3.93 -12.23 -20.14
N ASP A 199 3.75 -13.49 -19.72
CA ASP A 199 3.01 -14.56 -20.41
C ASP A 199 1.56 -14.71 -19.93
N ALA A 200 1.00 -13.69 -19.28
CA ALA A 200 -0.38 -13.70 -18.79
C ALA A 200 -1.39 -14.14 -19.85
N GLY A 201 -2.07 -15.26 -19.59
CA GLY A 201 -3.03 -15.86 -20.50
C GLY A 201 -4.41 -15.19 -20.49
N LEU A 202 -5.02 -15.13 -21.67
CA LEU A 202 -6.42 -14.74 -21.87
C LEU A 202 -7.22 -15.88 -22.48
N GLY A 203 -8.29 -16.28 -21.83
CA GLY A 203 -9.35 -17.10 -22.40
C GLY A 203 -10.49 -16.22 -22.90
N LEU A 204 -11.37 -16.77 -23.72
CA LEU A 204 -12.61 -16.10 -24.14
C LEU A 204 -13.79 -17.02 -23.83
N VAL A 205 -14.90 -16.42 -23.44
CA VAL A 205 -16.14 -17.15 -23.15
C VAL A 205 -17.20 -16.67 -24.13
N VAL A 206 -17.74 -17.60 -24.92
CA VAL A 206 -18.90 -17.38 -25.80
C VAL A 206 -20.14 -17.88 -25.05
N GLN A 207 -21.10 -17.01 -24.81
CA GLN A 207 -22.28 -17.31 -23.99
C GLN A 207 -23.56 -16.92 -24.72
N ASP A 208 -24.58 -17.76 -24.63
CA ASP A 208 -25.91 -17.50 -25.17
C ASP A 208 -26.52 -16.22 -24.57
N MET A 209 -27.19 -15.43 -25.40
CA MET A 209 -27.78 -14.17 -24.95
C MET A 209 -29.05 -14.42 -24.15
N ALA A 210 -29.12 -13.89 -22.93
CA ALA A 210 -30.38 -13.62 -22.25
C ALA A 210 -30.82 -12.19 -22.61
N ILE A 211 -32.01 -12.03 -23.17
CA ILE A 211 -32.47 -10.77 -23.74
C ILE A 211 -33.25 -9.98 -22.67
N GLY A 212 -32.71 -8.82 -22.27
CA GLY A 212 -33.33 -7.95 -21.27
C GLY A 212 -34.29 -6.89 -21.85
N LEU A 213 -34.66 -7.03 -23.12
CA LEU A 213 -35.55 -6.14 -23.87
C LEU A 213 -36.70 -6.97 -24.44
N GLY A 214 -37.94 -6.49 -24.37
CA GLY A 214 -39.10 -7.18 -24.94
C GLY A 214 -40.22 -7.46 -23.92
N PRO A 215 -41.00 -8.54 -24.11
CA PRO A 215 -42.25 -8.74 -23.36
C PRO A 215 -42.02 -9.09 -21.90
N GLY A 216 -43.07 -8.91 -21.10
CA GLY A 216 -43.07 -9.22 -19.67
C GLY A 216 -42.07 -8.39 -18.88
N GLU A 217 -41.65 -8.92 -17.73
CA GLU A 217 -40.56 -8.33 -16.97
C GLU A 217 -39.22 -8.73 -17.57
N SER A 218 -38.69 -7.86 -18.43
CA SER A 218 -37.38 -8.01 -19.04
C SER A 218 -36.48 -6.86 -18.66
N GLY A 219 -35.22 -7.14 -18.33
CA GLY A 219 -34.27 -6.13 -17.88
C GLY A 219 -32.96 -6.71 -17.40
N SER A 220 -32.00 -5.84 -17.06
CA SER A 220 -30.68 -6.26 -16.57
C SER A 220 -30.34 -5.60 -15.24
N GLY A 221 -29.60 -6.33 -14.41
CA GLY A 221 -29.25 -5.85 -13.08
C GLY A 221 -27.98 -6.48 -12.53
N LEU A 222 -27.52 -5.89 -11.43
CA LEU A 222 -26.46 -6.45 -10.61
C LEU A 222 -26.88 -6.41 -9.15
N ILE A 223 -26.50 -7.45 -8.41
CA ILE A 223 -26.71 -7.58 -6.97
C ILE A 223 -25.41 -8.01 -6.29
N GLN A 224 -25.09 -7.36 -5.18
CA GLN A 224 -24.05 -7.78 -4.25
C GLN A 224 -24.61 -7.72 -2.82
N PHE A 225 -23.96 -8.44 -1.91
CA PHE A 225 -24.46 -8.68 -0.54
C PHE A 225 -23.64 -7.97 0.53
N VAL A 226 -22.64 -7.19 0.08
CA VAL A 226 -21.79 -6.34 0.90
C VAL A 226 -21.60 -5.00 0.21
N ASP A 227 -21.32 -3.97 1.00
CA ASP A 227 -20.84 -2.69 0.50
C ASP A 227 -19.33 -2.79 0.20
N GLY A 228 -18.92 -2.51 -1.03
CA GLY A 228 -17.51 -2.66 -1.45
C GLY A 228 -16.54 -1.69 -0.75
N THR A 229 -17.03 -0.57 -0.24
CA THR A 229 -16.20 0.46 0.40
C THR A 229 -16.01 0.19 1.89
N THR A 230 -17.06 -0.24 2.58
CA THR A 230 -17.05 -0.46 4.04
C THR A 230 -16.91 -1.93 4.43
N GLY A 231 -17.25 -2.85 3.51
CA GLY A 231 -17.33 -4.29 3.74
C GLY A 231 -18.54 -4.75 4.56
N GLN A 232 -19.44 -3.82 4.95
CA GLN A 232 -20.62 -4.18 5.73
C GLN A 232 -21.60 -5.01 4.92
N ARG A 233 -22.23 -6.01 5.58
CA ARG A 233 -23.25 -6.84 4.96
C ARG A 233 -24.49 -6.02 4.66
N ARG A 234 -24.75 -5.80 3.37
CA ARG A 234 -25.89 -5.05 2.86
C ARG A 234 -26.12 -5.43 1.42
N ILE A 235 -27.38 -5.64 1.05
CA ILE A 235 -27.73 -5.82 -0.36
C ILE A 235 -27.63 -4.47 -1.06
N VAL A 236 -26.73 -4.40 -2.04
CA VAL A 236 -26.52 -3.23 -2.90
C VAL A 236 -26.66 -3.67 -4.34
N GLY A 237 -27.19 -2.81 -5.18
CA GLY A 237 -27.32 -3.09 -6.60
C GLY A 237 -28.40 -2.26 -7.26
N ARG A 238 -28.51 -2.46 -8.57
CA ARG A 238 -29.45 -1.74 -9.43
C ARG A 238 -30.02 -2.70 -10.45
N TYR A 239 -31.29 -2.48 -10.78
CA TYR A 239 -31.98 -3.16 -11.87
C TYR A 239 -32.66 -2.12 -12.75
N LEU A 240 -32.57 -2.29 -14.06
CA LEU A 240 -33.26 -1.46 -15.04
C LEU A 240 -34.10 -2.37 -15.94
N GLY A 241 -35.38 -2.06 -16.05
CA GLY A 241 -36.27 -2.73 -16.99
C GLY A 241 -36.00 -2.25 -18.42
N GLN A 242 -36.27 -3.11 -19.40
CA GLN A 242 -36.04 -2.86 -20.82
C GLN A 242 -34.59 -2.40 -21.06
N SER A 243 -33.63 -3.19 -20.58
CA SER A 243 -32.21 -2.87 -20.71
C SER A 243 -31.33 -4.10 -20.85
N GLN A 244 -30.16 -3.90 -21.46
CA GLN A 244 -29.15 -4.93 -21.65
C GLN A 244 -27.84 -4.57 -20.94
N GLY A 245 -27.09 -5.59 -20.52
CA GLY A 245 -25.74 -5.41 -19.93
C GLY A 245 -25.76 -4.56 -18.66
N ARG A 246 -24.81 -3.62 -18.54
CA ARG A 246 -24.62 -2.79 -17.33
C ARG A 246 -25.33 -1.44 -17.36
N ALA A 247 -26.37 -1.28 -18.18
CA ALA A 247 -27.10 -0.01 -18.32
C ALA A 247 -27.66 0.54 -17.00
N ALA A 248 -28.08 -0.35 -16.09
CA ALA A 248 -28.56 0.01 -14.75
C ALA A 248 -27.55 0.79 -13.89
N MET A 249 -26.26 0.75 -14.22
CA MET A 249 -25.20 1.48 -13.49
C MET A 249 -25.05 2.94 -13.94
N ARG A 250 -25.58 3.31 -15.09
CA ARG A 250 -25.46 4.68 -15.63
C ARG A 250 -26.47 5.67 -15.02
N GLY A 251 -27.18 5.28 -13.97
CA GLY A 251 -28.11 6.16 -13.25
C GLY A 251 -29.28 6.67 -14.10
N ARG A 252 -29.68 5.92 -15.13
CA ARG A 252 -30.79 6.30 -16.03
C ARG A 252 -32.12 6.38 -15.25
N ALA A 253 -33.01 7.26 -15.69
CA ALA A 253 -34.36 7.38 -15.13
C ALA A 253 -35.08 6.02 -15.17
N GLY A 254 -35.80 5.66 -14.10
CA GLY A 254 -36.49 4.38 -13.98
C GLY A 254 -35.66 3.21 -13.42
N THR A 255 -34.39 3.44 -13.04
CA THR A 255 -33.58 2.43 -12.36
C THR A 255 -34.16 2.11 -10.97
N LEU A 256 -34.40 0.83 -10.70
CA LEU A 256 -34.89 0.33 -9.42
C LEU A 256 -33.74 0.07 -8.45
N PHE A 257 -34.00 0.27 -7.16
CA PHE A 257 -33.21 -0.33 -6.09
C PHE A 257 -33.49 -1.84 -6.02
N LEU A 258 -32.62 -2.61 -5.37
CA LEU A 258 -32.92 -4.03 -5.16
C LEU A 258 -33.80 -4.28 -3.96
N THR A 259 -33.51 -3.63 -2.85
CA THR A 259 -34.31 -3.65 -1.62
C THR A 259 -35.18 -2.40 -1.53
N ARG A 260 -36.23 -2.44 -0.71
CA ARG A 260 -37.02 -1.25 -0.37
C ARG A 260 -36.12 -0.07 0.04
N ASP A 261 -36.30 1.07 -0.62
CA ASP A 261 -35.52 2.28 -0.37
C ASP A 261 -36.47 3.50 -0.43
N PRO A 262 -36.43 4.42 0.55
CA PRO A 262 -37.29 5.61 0.54
C PRO A 262 -37.13 6.50 -0.71
N ARG A 263 -35.99 6.38 -1.41
CA ARG A 263 -35.67 7.20 -2.59
C ARG A 263 -36.32 6.72 -3.89
N GLY A 264 -36.91 5.53 -3.92
CA GLY A 264 -37.54 5.03 -5.14
C GLY A 264 -37.96 3.56 -5.11
N PRO A 265 -38.63 3.10 -6.17
CA PRO A 265 -39.16 1.74 -6.27
C PRO A 265 -38.07 0.66 -6.26
N ALA A 266 -38.43 -0.54 -5.79
CA ALA A 266 -37.51 -1.65 -5.58
C ALA A 266 -37.90 -2.93 -6.33
N LEU A 267 -36.89 -3.71 -6.74
CA LEU A 267 -37.07 -5.03 -7.34
C LEU A 267 -37.72 -6.02 -6.35
N GLU A 268 -37.40 -5.92 -5.07
CA GLU A 268 -38.05 -6.69 -3.99
C GLU A 268 -39.57 -6.55 -3.97
N GLU A 269 -40.10 -5.39 -4.35
CA GLU A 269 -41.55 -5.14 -4.40
C GLU A 269 -42.15 -5.52 -5.75
N ARG A 270 -41.42 -5.27 -6.84
CA ARG A 270 -41.88 -5.51 -8.21
C ARG A 270 -41.83 -7.00 -8.59
N CYS A 271 -40.80 -7.71 -8.16
CA CYS A 271 -40.54 -9.12 -8.50
C CYS A 271 -40.01 -9.88 -7.28
N PRO A 272 -40.86 -10.15 -6.26
CA PRO A 272 -40.44 -10.74 -4.99
C PRO A 272 -39.82 -12.14 -5.15
N ASP A 273 -40.35 -12.97 -6.06
CA ASP A 273 -39.85 -14.33 -6.29
C ASP A 273 -38.43 -14.34 -6.89
N VAL A 274 -38.18 -13.44 -7.85
CA VAL A 274 -36.87 -13.24 -8.45
C VAL A 274 -35.88 -12.74 -7.39
N PHE A 275 -36.28 -11.77 -6.58
CA PHE A 275 -35.44 -11.25 -5.50
C PHE A 275 -35.08 -12.34 -4.48
N ALA A 276 -36.04 -13.19 -4.11
CA ALA A 276 -35.79 -14.34 -3.24
C ALA A 276 -34.83 -15.37 -3.86
N GLN A 277 -34.93 -15.62 -5.18
CA GLN A 277 -33.97 -16.46 -5.91
C GLN A 277 -32.56 -15.85 -5.90
N LEU A 278 -32.42 -14.56 -6.18
CA LEU A 278 -31.14 -13.85 -6.17
C LEU A 278 -30.47 -13.92 -4.79
N LYS A 279 -31.23 -13.75 -3.69
CA LYS A 279 -30.70 -13.92 -2.33
C LYS A 279 -30.15 -15.33 -2.10
N ARG A 280 -30.91 -16.35 -2.48
CA ARG A 280 -30.48 -17.76 -2.35
C ARG A 280 -29.21 -18.04 -3.15
N TYR A 281 -29.12 -17.53 -4.37
CA TYR A 281 -27.92 -17.68 -5.20
C TYR A 281 -26.73 -16.92 -4.60
N GLY A 282 -26.95 -15.74 -4.03
CA GLY A 282 -25.96 -15.02 -3.24
C GLY A 282 -25.38 -15.85 -2.11
N ASP A 283 -26.23 -16.39 -1.24
CA ASP A 283 -25.81 -17.22 -0.11
C ASP A 283 -25.10 -18.50 -0.58
N THR A 284 -25.59 -19.12 -1.66
CA THR A 284 -24.98 -20.33 -2.25
C THR A 284 -23.58 -20.05 -2.80
N CYS A 285 -23.43 -18.95 -3.55
CA CYS A 285 -22.14 -18.48 -4.07
C CYS A 285 -21.19 -18.15 -2.93
N ARG A 286 -21.65 -17.42 -1.90
CA ARG A 286 -20.86 -17.03 -0.73
C ARG A 286 -20.19 -18.23 -0.07
N ILE A 287 -20.96 -19.29 0.22
CA ILE A 287 -20.47 -20.49 0.89
C ILE A 287 -19.58 -21.33 -0.03
N ASN A 288 -20.06 -21.67 -1.23
CA ASN A 288 -19.40 -22.66 -2.09
C ASN A 288 -18.23 -22.08 -2.89
N LEU A 289 -18.25 -20.79 -3.19
CA LEU A 289 -17.13 -20.09 -3.83
C LEU A 289 -16.19 -19.46 -2.79
N ARG A 290 -16.56 -19.51 -1.50
CA ARG A 290 -15.79 -18.98 -0.36
C ARG A 290 -15.47 -17.48 -0.53
N GLU A 291 -16.37 -16.69 -1.09
CA GLU A 291 -16.11 -15.28 -1.40
C GLU A 291 -17.41 -14.48 -1.54
N GLU A 292 -17.34 -13.16 -1.29
CA GLU A 292 -18.43 -12.24 -1.60
C GLU A 292 -18.47 -11.95 -3.11
N MET A 293 -19.57 -12.38 -3.74
CA MET A 293 -19.75 -12.29 -5.18
C MET A 293 -20.79 -11.22 -5.52
N GLN A 294 -20.47 -10.41 -6.53
CA GLN A 294 -21.43 -9.63 -7.28
C GLN A 294 -21.99 -10.51 -8.41
N ILE A 295 -23.31 -10.68 -8.41
CA ILE A 295 -24.03 -11.44 -9.43
C ILE A 295 -24.56 -10.48 -10.48
N GLU A 296 -24.20 -10.71 -11.73
CA GLU A 296 -24.77 -10.03 -12.89
C GLU A 296 -25.90 -10.90 -13.46
N PHE A 297 -27.09 -10.33 -13.63
CA PHE A 297 -28.27 -11.08 -14.03
C PHE A 297 -29.11 -10.34 -15.06
N THR A 298 -29.89 -11.11 -15.82
CA THR A 298 -30.92 -10.63 -16.73
C THR A 298 -32.23 -11.32 -16.41
N LEU A 299 -33.32 -10.57 -16.46
CA LEU A 299 -34.67 -11.11 -16.55
C LEU A 299 -35.08 -11.11 -18.01
N GLU A 300 -35.54 -12.26 -18.48
CA GLU A 300 -36.10 -12.43 -19.81
C GLU A 300 -37.51 -12.98 -19.63
N ASN A 301 -38.52 -12.14 -19.90
CA ASN A 301 -39.93 -12.46 -19.70
C ASN A 301 -40.24 -13.07 -18.31
N GLY A 302 -39.66 -12.46 -17.26
CA GLY A 302 -39.79 -12.90 -15.86
C GLY A 302 -38.89 -14.08 -15.45
N LYS A 303 -38.15 -14.69 -16.38
CA LYS A 303 -37.21 -15.77 -16.08
C LYS A 303 -35.83 -15.20 -15.73
N LEU A 304 -35.27 -15.62 -14.60
CA LEU A 304 -33.96 -15.20 -14.14
C LEU A 304 -32.83 -15.98 -14.81
N HIS A 305 -31.88 -15.26 -15.41
CA HIS A 305 -30.63 -15.78 -15.95
C HIS A 305 -29.45 -15.15 -15.20
N VAL A 306 -28.53 -15.99 -14.70
CA VAL A 306 -27.29 -15.53 -14.06
C VAL A 306 -26.18 -15.50 -15.11
N LEU A 307 -25.75 -14.30 -15.48
CA LEU A 307 -24.78 -14.09 -16.56
C LEU A 307 -23.35 -14.30 -16.09
N ASP A 308 -23.03 -13.81 -14.90
CA ASP A 308 -21.69 -13.88 -14.31
C ASP A 308 -21.77 -13.74 -12.79
N ALA A 309 -20.73 -14.22 -12.11
CA ALA A 309 -20.48 -13.92 -10.71
C ALA A 309 -19.01 -13.53 -10.57
N VAL A 310 -18.75 -12.27 -10.21
CA VAL A 310 -17.41 -11.73 -10.02
C VAL A 310 -17.19 -11.37 -8.56
N ARG A 311 -15.94 -11.39 -8.09
CA ARG A 311 -15.64 -10.93 -6.73
C ARG A 311 -16.07 -9.46 -6.60
N VAL A 312 -16.64 -9.09 -5.46
CA VAL A 312 -17.01 -7.70 -5.22
C VAL A 312 -15.76 -6.82 -5.25
N ALA A 313 -15.74 -5.82 -6.13
CA ALA A 313 -14.71 -4.79 -6.14
C ALA A 313 -14.76 -4.04 -4.81
N ARG A 314 -13.61 -3.93 -4.13
CA ARG A 314 -13.56 -3.50 -2.73
C ARG A 314 -12.36 -2.63 -2.41
N SER A 315 -12.54 -1.72 -1.46
CA SER A 315 -11.46 -0.94 -0.85
C SER A 315 -10.61 -1.82 0.09
N ALA A 316 -9.46 -1.34 0.56
CA ALA A 316 -8.68 -2.01 1.60
C ALA A 316 -9.53 -2.30 2.86
N ARG A 317 -10.33 -1.32 3.31
CA ARG A 317 -11.27 -1.48 4.43
C ARG A 317 -12.30 -2.58 4.16
N GLY A 318 -12.89 -2.57 2.97
CA GLY A 318 -13.86 -3.59 2.56
C GLY A 318 -13.25 -4.99 2.50
N ALA A 319 -12.02 -5.12 1.99
CA ALA A 319 -11.29 -6.38 1.92
C ALA A 319 -11.06 -7.00 3.30
N VAL A 320 -10.53 -6.24 4.26
CA VAL A 320 -10.28 -6.71 5.63
C VAL A 320 -11.58 -7.17 6.29
N ARG A 321 -12.62 -6.33 6.26
CA ARG A 321 -13.93 -6.64 6.85
C ARG A 321 -14.55 -7.90 6.25
N ILE A 322 -14.51 -8.05 4.93
CA ILE A 322 -15.07 -9.22 4.24
C ILE A 322 -14.29 -10.48 4.61
N ALA A 323 -12.95 -10.45 4.59
CA ALA A 323 -12.14 -11.62 4.94
C ALA A 323 -12.39 -12.09 6.39
N VAL A 324 -12.45 -11.14 7.33
CA VAL A 324 -12.76 -11.43 8.74
C VAL A 324 -14.16 -12.01 8.89
N MET A 325 -15.17 -11.39 8.26
CA MET A 325 -16.55 -11.88 8.29
C MET A 325 -16.66 -13.31 7.75
N LEU A 326 -16.01 -13.61 6.62
CA LEU A 326 -16.00 -14.97 6.05
C LEU A 326 -15.35 -15.98 7.00
N ALA A 327 -14.32 -15.58 7.75
CA ALA A 327 -13.65 -16.45 8.72
C ALA A 327 -14.46 -16.66 10.00
N ASP A 328 -15.06 -15.60 10.54
CA ASP A 328 -15.92 -15.68 11.73
C ASP A 328 -17.18 -16.52 11.49
N GLU A 329 -17.71 -16.50 10.27
CA GLU A 329 -18.82 -17.36 9.85
C GLU A 329 -18.39 -18.79 9.46
N GLY A 330 -17.10 -19.12 9.55
CA GLY A 330 -16.57 -20.46 9.26
C GLY A 330 -16.55 -20.86 7.78
N ILE A 331 -16.70 -19.89 6.87
CA ILE A 331 -16.65 -20.14 5.41
C ILE A 331 -15.21 -20.34 4.95
N ILE A 332 -14.27 -19.61 5.56
CA ILE A 332 -12.83 -19.78 5.37
C ILE A 332 -12.12 -19.95 6.73
N PRO A 333 -10.97 -20.63 6.79
CA PRO A 333 -10.14 -20.63 7.99
C PRO A 333 -9.46 -19.26 8.17
N ARG A 334 -9.04 -18.95 9.40
CA ARG A 334 -8.41 -17.66 9.75
C ARG A 334 -7.09 -17.46 9.01
N GLU A 335 -6.35 -18.54 8.79
CA GLU A 335 -5.11 -18.57 8.05
C GLU A 335 -5.32 -18.13 6.59
N GLU A 336 -6.41 -18.57 5.97
CA GLU A 336 -6.78 -18.14 4.61
C GLU A 336 -7.20 -16.67 4.58
N ALA A 337 -7.91 -16.18 5.62
CA ALA A 337 -8.25 -14.76 5.73
C ALA A 337 -6.99 -13.89 5.79
N LEU A 338 -5.97 -14.30 6.58
CA LEU A 338 -4.68 -13.61 6.63
C LEU A 338 -4.01 -13.58 5.25
N LEU A 339 -3.99 -14.69 4.51
CA LEU A 339 -3.34 -14.79 3.20
C LEU A 339 -4.03 -13.95 2.10
N ARG A 340 -5.33 -13.67 2.24
CA ARG A 340 -6.12 -12.87 1.28
C ARG A 340 -5.87 -11.37 1.37
N ILE A 341 -5.35 -10.87 2.49
CA ILE A 341 -5.16 -9.43 2.70
C ILE A 341 -3.74 -9.03 2.31
N GLU A 342 -3.59 -8.13 1.36
CA GLU A 342 -2.27 -7.57 1.07
C GLU A 342 -1.78 -6.68 2.23
N PRO A 343 -0.52 -6.80 2.70
CA PRO A 343 -0.03 -6.00 3.83
C PRO A 343 -0.21 -4.49 3.67
N ARG A 344 -0.08 -3.97 2.44
CA ARG A 344 -0.33 -2.56 2.13
C ARG A 344 -1.76 -2.09 2.46
N ALA A 345 -2.75 -2.98 2.34
CA ALA A 345 -4.14 -2.65 2.64
C ALA A 345 -4.28 -2.27 4.11
N VAL A 346 -3.56 -2.95 5.02
CA VAL A 346 -3.57 -2.62 6.45
C VAL A 346 -3.05 -1.21 6.69
N SER A 347 -2.01 -0.79 5.95
CA SER A 347 -1.49 0.58 6.02
C SER A 347 -2.57 1.62 5.72
N GLU A 348 -3.43 1.39 4.72
CA GLU A 348 -4.50 2.32 4.36
C GLU A 348 -5.56 2.46 5.48
N LEU A 349 -5.78 1.42 6.29
CA LEU A 349 -6.73 1.47 7.42
C LEU A 349 -6.23 2.34 8.59
N LEU A 350 -4.91 2.58 8.67
CA LEU A 350 -4.30 3.35 9.77
C LEU A 350 -4.41 4.87 9.60
N HIS A 351 -4.75 5.32 8.39
CA HIS A 351 -4.81 6.74 8.03
C HIS A 351 -6.16 7.09 7.42
N SER A 352 -6.55 8.36 7.54
CA SER A 352 -7.73 8.88 6.83
C SER A 352 -7.52 8.74 5.32
N GLN A 353 -8.58 8.51 4.55
CA GLN A 353 -8.51 8.34 3.09
C GLN A 353 -9.48 9.30 2.40
N VAL A 354 -9.20 9.73 1.17
CA VAL A 354 -10.19 10.46 0.37
C VAL A 354 -11.35 9.52 0.03
N ASP A 355 -12.59 9.96 0.26
CA ASP A 355 -13.79 9.18 -0.05
C ASP A 355 -13.85 8.90 -1.57
N PRO A 356 -13.90 7.62 -2.00
CA PRO A 356 -13.90 7.25 -3.43
C PRO A 356 -15.07 7.81 -4.23
N SER A 357 -16.16 8.23 -3.56
CA SER A 357 -17.32 8.87 -4.18
C SER A 357 -17.06 10.28 -4.65
N VAL A 358 -15.98 10.91 -4.18
CA VAL A 358 -15.62 12.29 -4.54
C VAL A 358 -14.94 12.32 -5.92
N PRO A 359 -15.37 13.22 -6.83
CA PRO A 359 -14.67 13.42 -8.10
C PRO A 359 -13.21 13.83 -7.87
N ARG A 360 -12.27 13.10 -8.45
CA ARG A 360 -10.83 13.35 -8.31
C ARG A 360 -10.35 14.32 -9.38
N GLN A 361 -10.59 15.61 -9.17
CA GLN A 361 -9.99 16.67 -9.98
C GLN A 361 -8.67 17.11 -9.35
N ALA A 362 -7.60 16.34 -9.56
CA ALA A 362 -6.29 16.65 -9.00
C ALA A 362 -5.66 17.87 -9.69
N ILE A 363 -5.23 18.84 -8.89
CA ILE A 363 -4.51 20.04 -9.34
C ILE A 363 -3.00 19.80 -9.52
N ALA A 364 -2.48 18.73 -8.92
CA ALA A 364 -1.09 18.31 -9.08
C ALA A 364 -0.92 16.82 -8.74
N HIS A 365 0.15 16.22 -9.30
CA HIS A 365 0.56 14.85 -9.03
C HIS A 365 2.03 14.81 -8.60
N GLY A 366 2.35 13.87 -7.72
CA GLY A 366 3.71 13.57 -7.31
C GLY A 366 3.83 12.12 -6.87
N ILE A 367 4.93 11.84 -6.18
CA ILE A 367 5.23 10.51 -5.67
C ILE A 367 4.52 10.33 -4.32
N ALA A 368 3.70 9.28 -4.21
CA ALA A 368 3.01 8.85 -2.99
C ALA A 368 4.01 8.36 -1.93
N ALA A 369 4.57 9.29 -1.16
CA ALA A 369 5.66 9.02 -0.22
C ALA A 369 5.19 8.43 1.11
N SER A 370 4.08 8.92 1.65
CA SER A 370 3.50 8.44 2.90
C SER A 370 1.98 8.40 2.76
N PRO A 371 1.33 7.26 3.06
CA PRO A 371 -0.08 7.05 2.80
C PRO A 371 -0.98 7.91 3.69
N GLY A 372 -2.25 8.03 3.27
CA GLY A 372 -3.29 8.76 3.97
C GLY A 372 -3.69 10.05 3.28
N ALA A 373 -4.71 10.70 3.81
CA ALA A 373 -5.27 11.94 3.31
C ALA A 373 -5.35 12.99 4.42
N ALA A 374 -5.05 14.24 4.07
CA ALA A 374 -5.14 15.36 5.00
C ALA A 374 -5.64 16.61 4.29
N THR A 375 -6.59 17.31 4.92
CA THR A 375 -7.04 18.63 4.48
C THR A 375 -6.45 19.69 5.40
N GLY A 376 -5.92 20.76 4.84
CA GLY A 376 -5.38 21.86 5.63
C GLY A 376 -5.05 23.09 4.80
N ARG A 377 -4.72 24.17 5.52
CA ARG A 377 -4.23 25.42 4.93
C ARG A 377 -2.78 25.27 4.46
N LEU A 378 -2.44 25.76 3.28
CA LEU A 378 -1.06 25.80 2.82
C LEU A 378 -0.21 26.70 3.72
N VAL A 379 0.96 26.21 4.14
CA VAL A 379 1.99 26.98 4.86
C VAL A 379 3.36 26.72 4.25
N PHE A 380 4.22 27.75 4.16
CA PHE A 380 5.48 27.69 3.39
C PHE A 380 6.75 27.65 4.25
N GLY A 381 6.60 27.41 5.55
CA GLY A 381 7.71 27.29 6.49
C GLY A 381 7.35 26.57 7.79
N SER A 382 8.37 26.01 8.44
CA SER A 382 8.26 25.26 9.70
C SER A 382 7.61 26.09 10.82
N ALA A 383 8.03 27.34 11.00
CA ALA A 383 7.44 28.24 12.01
C ALA A 383 5.94 28.52 11.76
N ALA A 384 5.52 28.64 10.50
CA ALA A 384 4.11 28.85 10.15
C ALA A 384 3.26 27.61 10.43
N ALA A 385 3.81 26.41 10.20
CA ALA A 385 3.16 25.15 10.57
C ALA A 385 2.97 25.04 12.09
N GLN A 386 4.01 25.32 12.88
CA GLN A 386 3.94 25.33 14.34
C GLN A 386 2.93 26.36 14.87
N ALA A 387 2.93 27.57 14.32
CA ALA A 387 1.96 28.60 14.69
C ALA A 387 0.52 28.17 14.37
N SER A 388 0.30 27.46 13.26
CA SER A 388 -1.03 26.94 12.88
C SER A 388 -1.48 25.83 13.84
N ALA A 389 -0.59 24.90 14.18
CA ALA A 389 -0.86 23.87 15.19
C ALA A 389 -1.20 24.46 16.57
N ALA A 390 -0.49 25.51 16.99
CA ALA A 390 -0.78 26.22 18.24
C ALA A 390 -2.18 26.88 18.26
N ARG A 391 -2.75 27.19 17.09
CA ARG A 391 -4.13 27.68 16.93
C ARG A 391 -5.16 26.57 16.72
N GLY A 392 -4.74 25.31 16.64
CA GLY A 392 -5.62 24.19 16.29
C GLY A 392 -6.07 24.17 14.83
N GLU A 393 -5.33 24.85 13.94
CA GLU A 393 -5.65 24.92 12.51
C GLU A 393 -4.83 23.88 11.73
N PRO A 394 -5.46 22.89 11.07
CA PRO A 394 -4.73 21.92 10.27
C PRO A 394 -4.07 22.61 9.06
N CYS A 395 -2.81 22.30 8.82
CA CYS A 395 -2.02 22.89 7.74
C CYS A 395 -1.28 21.84 6.91
N ILE A 396 -1.01 22.18 5.65
CA ILE A 396 -0.18 21.39 4.73
C ILE A 396 1.13 22.15 4.53
N LEU A 397 2.22 21.57 5.02
CA LEU A 397 3.55 22.15 4.90
C LEU A 397 4.09 21.94 3.49
N VAL A 398 4.33 23.03 2.78
CA VAL A 398 4.94 23.01 1.44
C VAL A 398 6.38 23.47 1.52
N ARG A 399 7.27 22.63 1.03
CA ARG A 399 8.70 22.93 0.93
C ARG A 399 9.20 22.66 -0.48
N ARG A 400 10.34 23.26 -0.82
CA ARG A 400 11.03 22.83 -2.03
C ARG A 400 11.62 21.44 -1.82
N GLU A 401 12.35 21.31 -0.72
CA GLU A 401 12.87 20.10 -0.08
C GLU A 401 12.85 20.37 1.42
N THR A 402 12.67 19.35 2.26
CA THR A 402 12.75 19.48 3.73
C THR A 402 14.19 19.26 4.21
N THR A 403 14.58 19.96 5.27
CA THR A 403 15.85 19.74 5.99
C THR A 403 15.59 19.27 7.43
N PRO A 404 16.62 18.85 8.21
CA PRO A 404 16.44 18.50 9.62
C PRO A 404 15.80 19.61 10.48
N GLU A 405 15.98 20.88 10.12
CA GLU A 405 15.35 22.02 10.79
C GLU A 405 13.81 22.06 10.58
N ASP A 406 13.30 21.40 9.53
CA ASP A 406 11.88 21.34 9.21
C ASP A 406 11.13 20.26 9.99
N ILE A 407 11.81 19.36 10.72
CA ILE A 407 11.19 18.22 11.44
C ILE A 407 10.05 18.67 12.36
N ARG A 408 10.26 19.76 13.12
CA ARG A 408 9.22 20.29 14.02
C ARG A 408 8.00 20.79 13.26
N GLY A 409 8.21 21.41 12.10
CA GLY A 409 7.13 21.85 11.22
C GLY A 409 6.38 20.67 10.62
N MET A 410 7.08 19.59 10.27
CA MET A 410 6.47 18.35 9.79
C MET A 410 5.61 17.67 10.87
N HIS A 411 6.06 17.65 12.13
CA HIS A 411 5.26 17.17 13.25
C HIS A 411 3.99 18.00 13.49
N ALA A 412 4.07 19.31 13.24
CA ALA A 412 2.95 20.22 13.43
C ALA A 412 1.94 20.21 12.25
N ALA A 413 2.37 19.74 11.08
CA ALA A 413 1.55 19.73 9.88
C ALA A 413 0.63 18.50 9.82
N ALA A 414 -0.56 18.68 9.23
CA ALA A 414 -1.47 17.58 8.93
C ALA A 414 -1.01 16.79 7.69
N GLY A 415 -0.23 17.40 6.81
CA GLY A 415 0.35 16.77 5.62
C GLY A 415 1.58 17.53 5.14
N VAL A 416 2.47 16.86 4.40
CA VAL A 416 3.71 17.46 3.90
C VAL A 416 3.81 17.27 2.39
N MET A 417 4.11 18.33 1.65
CA MET A 417 4.34 18.22 0.22
C MET A 417 5.61 18.93 -0.23
N THR A 418 6.31 18.34 -1.20
CA THR A 418 7.57 18.91 -1.71
C THR A 418 7.63 19.00 -3.23
N GLU A 419 8.21 20.08 -3.74
CA GLU A 419 8.51 20.27 -5.18
C GLU A 419 9.49 19.19 -5.66
N ARG A 420 10.45 18.80 -4.82
CA ARG A 420 11.52 17.85 -5.15
C ARG A 420 11.63 16.76 -4.09
N GLY A 421 12.31 15.69 -4.45
CA GLY A 421 12.53 14.53 -3.59
C GLY A 421 11.86 13.28 -4.14
N GLY A 422 12.46 12.13 -3.86
CA GLY A 422 11.89 10.81 -4.15
C GLY A 422 11.40 10.10 -2.88
N MET A 423 11.06 8.81 -3.02
CA MET A 423 10.63 7.95 -1.91
C MET A 423 11.61 7.88 -0.74
N THR A 424 12.90 8.12 -1.00
CA THR A 424 13.98 8.10 0.00
C THR A 424 14.40 9.48 0.49
N SER A 425 13.70 10.54 0.07
CA SER A 425 13.97 11.91 0.54
C SER A 425 13.68 12.06 2.05
N HIS A 426 14.34 13.04 2.69
CA HIS A 426 14.11 13.38 4.10
C HIS A 426 12.61 13.53 4.42
N ALA A 427 11.85 14.22 3.56
CA ALA A 427 10.41 14.40 3.72
C ALA A 427 9.66 13.07 3.79
N ALA A 428 9.92 12.18 2.82
CA ALA A 428 9.25 10.89 2.72
C ALA A 428 9.56 9.96 3.91
N VAL A 429 10.81 9.97 4.36
CA VAL A 429 11.29 9.15 5.48
C VAL A 429 10.65 9.59 6.79
N ILE A 430 10.72 10.88 7.09
CA ILE A 430 10.17 11.44 8.32
C ILE A 430 8.65 11.32 8.31
N ALA A 431 7.98 11.67 7.21
CA ALA A 431 6.52 11.59 7.13
C ALA A 431 5.97 10.16 7.32
N ARG A 432 6.63 9.13 6.75
CA ARG A 432 6.30 7.73 7.00
C ARG A 432 6.52 7.32 8.45
N GLY A 433 7.58 7.82 9.07
CA GLY A 433 7.85 7.62 10.50
C GLY A 433 6.71 8.18 11.37
N LEU A 434 6.25 9.38 11.03
CA LEU A 434 5.19 10.10 11.73
C LEU A 434 3.77 9.64 11.39
N GLY A 435 3.60 8.86 10.31
CA GLY A 435 2.27 8.52 9.79
C GLY A 435 1.51 9.72 9.22
N VAL A 436 2.25 10.74 8.76
CA VAL A 436 1.70 11.96 8.16
C VAL A 436 1.62 11.77 6.63
N PRO A 437 0.47 12.06 5.98
CA PRO A 437 0.35 12.01 4.52
C PRO A 437 1.42 12.87 3.83
N CYS A 438 2.10 12.30 2.84
CA CYS A 438 3.18 13.00 2.15
C CYS A 438 3.23 12.70 0.66
N VAL A 439 3.34 13.77 -0.14
CA VAL A 439 3.56 13.70 -1.58
C VAL A 439 4.82 14.48 -1.93
N VAL A 440 5.80 13.81 -2.50
CA VAL A 440 7.12 14.40 -2.82
C VAL A 440 7.33 14.46 -4.32
N GLY A 441 8.23 15.32 -4.77
CA GLY A 441 8.61 15.38 -6.18
C GLY A 441 7.46 15.84 -7.09
N ILE A 442 6.63 16.77 -6.62
CA ILE A 442 5.55 17.36 -7.39
C ILE A 442 6.16 18.30 -8.44
N SER A 443 6.55 17.75 -9.59
CA SER A 443 7.16 18.51 -10.70
C SER A 443 6.23 19.58 -11.28
N ASP A 444 4.92 19.34 -11.13
CA ASP A 444 3.86 20.16 -11.73
C ASP A 444 3.48 21.36 -10.84
N MET A 445 4.25 21.62 -9.78
CA MET A 445 4.08 22.78 -8.92
C MET A 445 5.42 23.47 -8.64
N ARG A 446 5.42 24.80 -8.59
CA ARG A 446 6.61 25.61 -8.27
C ARG A 446 6.33 26.57 -7.13
N LEU A 447 7.12 26.48 -6.07
CA LEU A 447 6.98 27.35 -4.90
C LEU A 447 7.75 28.67 -5.11
N ASN A 448 7.05 29.80 -5.13
CA ASN A 448 7.64 31.13 -5.10
C ASN A 448 7.55 31.72 -3.69
N ARG A 449 8.62 31.54 -2.90
CA ARG A 449 8.68 32.01 -1.51
C ARG A 449 8.66 33.53 -1.37
N ARG A 450 9.10 34.28 -2.39
CA ARG A 450 9.13 35.76 -2.33
C ARG A 450 7.73 36.34 -2.34
N ASP A 451 6.86 35.74 -3.15
CA ASP A 451 5.50 36.24 -3.36
C ASP A 451 4.47 35.48 -2.51
N GLY A 452 4.88 34.42 -1.80
CA GLY A 452 3.97 33.60 -0.99
C GLY A 452 2.94 32.87 -1.84
N VAL A 453 3.38 32.32 -2.99
CA VAL A 453 2.50 31.65 -3.96
C VAL A 453 3.09 30.34 -4.44
N LEU A 454 2.25 29.34 -4.57
CA LEU A 454 2.50 28.08 -5.25
C LEU A 454 1.81 28.10 -6.62
N ILE A 455 2.57 27.85 -7.69
CA ILE A 455 2.09 27.93 -9.07
C ILE A 455 1.99 26.52 -9.65
N THR A 456 0.82 26.12 -10.14
CA THR A 456 0.59 24.83 -10.80
C THR A 456 0.97 24.86 -12.29
N ALA A 457 1.06 23.69 -12.93
CA ALA A 457 1.44 23.56 -14.35
C ALA A 457 0.47 24.25 -15.32
N ASP A 458 -0.82 24.31 -14.98
CA ASP A 458 -1.87 25.02 -15.72
C ASP A 458 -1.89 26.54 -15.43
N GLY A 459 -1.01 27.03 -14.56
CA GLY A 459 -0.83 28.45 -14.24
C GLY A 459 -1.70 28.98 -13.10
N HIS A 460 -2.48 28.13 -12.42
CA HIS A 460 -3.20 28.51 -11.21
C HIS A 460 -2.23 28.91 -10.09
N LYS A 461 -2.63 29.92 -9.30
CA LYS A 461 -1.86 30.45 -8.18
C LYS A 461 -2.59 30.17 -6.87
N LEU A 462 -1.97 29.36 -6.02
CA LEU A 462 -2.42 29.08 -4.67
C LEU A 462 -1.60 29.88 -3.67
N HIS A 463 -2.27 30.58 -2.77
CA HIS A 463 -1.64 31.45 -1.78
C HIS A 463 -1.47 30.72 -0.45
N GLU A 464 -0.58 31.23 0.38
CA GLU A 464 -0.50 30.80 1.78
C GLU A 464 -1.85 30.98 2.46
N GLY A 465 -2.33 29.96 3.16
CA GLY A 465 -3.65 29.95 3.80
C GLY A 465 -4.78 29.29 2.99
N ASP A 466 -4.60 29.07 1.68
CA ASP A 466 -5.58 28.37 0.84
C ASP A 466 -5.74 26.92 1.29
N ILE A 467 -6.97 26.40 1.21
CA ILE A 467 -7.29 25.04 1.67
C ILE A 467 -7.11 24.06 0.51
N VAL A 468 -6.33 23.02 0.76
CA VAL A 468 -6.17 21.88 -0.16
C VAL A 468 -6.34 20.57 0.59
N THR A 469 -6.59 19.50 -0.15
CA THR A 469 -6.53 18.13 0.36
C THR A 469 -5.41 17.38 -0.30
N LEU A 470 -4.49 16.87 0.51
CA LEU A 470 -3.37 16.05 0.08
C LEU A 470 -3.76 14.57 0.20
N ASP A 471 -3.71 13.82 -0.90
CA ASP A 471 -3.86 12.36 -0.92
C ASP A 471 -2.48 11.72 -1.11
N GLY A 472 -1.84 11.40 0.02
CA GLY A 472 -0.56 10.73 0.08
C GLY A 472 -0.59 9.27 -0.35
N THR A 473 -1.77 8.63 -0.39
CA THR A 473 -1.94 7.25 -0.89
C THR A 473 -1.83 7.20 -2.42
N ASN A 474 -2.45 8.15 -3.11
CA ASN A 474 -2.45 8.20 -4.58
C ASN A 474 -1.46 9.20 -5.18
N GLY A 475 -0.75 9.97 -4.35
CA GLY A 475 0.20 10.98 -4.81
C GLY A 475 -0.48 12.19 -5.44
N GLN A 476 -1.67 12.57 -4.97
CA GLN A 476 -2.51 13.59 -5.59
C GLN A 476 -2.71 14.79 -4.66
N VAL A 477 -2.82 15.98 -5.25
CA VAL A 477 -3.26 17.20 -4.55
C VAL A 477 -4.63 17.59 -5.12
N LEU A 478 -5.63 17.70 -4.26
CA LEU A 478 -7.00 18.06 -4.61
C LEU A 478 -7.33 19.48 -4.12
N PRO A 479 -8.15 20.24 -4.87
CA PRO A 479 -8.57 21.57 -4.47
C PRO A 479 -9.57 21.50 -3.31
N GLY A 480 -9.46 22.43 -2.35
CA GLY A 480 -10.41 22.57 -1.25
C GLY A 480 -10.40 21.41 -0.25
N ALA A 481 -11.50 21.27 0.49
CA ALA A 481 -11.70 20.24 1.50
C ALA A 481 -12.50 19.06 0.91
N ALA A 482 -11.80 18.01 0.49
CA ALA A 482 -12.46 16.79 0.00
C ALA A 482 -13.05 16.01 1.18
N LYS A 483 -14.16 15.30 0.94
CA LYS A 483 -14.72 14.40 1.94
C LYS A 483 -13.75 13.26 2.20
N MET A 484 -13.44 13.02 3.48
CA MET A 484 -12.53 11.96 3.91
C MET A 484 -13.29 10.85 4.65
N LEU A 485 -12.70 9.66 4.63
CA LEU A 485 -13.06 8.52 5.46
C LEU A 485 -12.05 8.44 6.60
N GLU A 486 -12.53 8.33 7.82
CA GLU A 486 -11.70 8.18 9.01
C GLU A 486 -10.97 6.82 9.04
N PRO A 487 -9.83 6.72 9.76
CA PRO A 487 -9.11 5.46 9.95
C PRO A 487 -10.04 4.37 10.48
N ALA A 488 -9.92 3.16 9.93
CA ALA A 488 -10.79 2.04 10.24
C ALA A 488 -10.08 1.06 11.18
N LEU A 489 -9.85 1.49 12.43
CA LEU A 489 -9.33 0.64 13.51
C LEU A 489 -10.49 -0.04 14.25
N ASP A 490 -11.30 -0.78 13.49
CA ASP A 490 -12.53 -1.39 13.98
C ASP A 490 -12.31 -2.85 14.46
N ASP A 491 -13.40 -3.50 14.84
CA ASP A 491 -13.44 -4.90 15.28
C ASP A 491 -12.78 -5.86 14.28
N ALA A 492 -12.95 -5.63 12.98
CA ALA A 492 -12.35 -6.47 11.96
C ALA A 492 -10.83 -6.28 11.89
N PHE A 493 -10.33 -5.05 12.00
CA PHE A 493 -8.89 -4.79 12.12
C PHE A 493 -8.30 -5.52 13.32
N HIS A 494 -8.92 -5.40 14.50
CA HIS A 494 -8.41 -6.04 15.71
C HIS A 494 -8.46 -7.57 15.65
N ALA A 495 -9.52 -8.15 15.07
CA ALA A 495 -9.60 -9.59 14.85
C ALA A 495 -8.48 -10.09 13.93
N LEU A 496 -8.28 -9.44 12.78
CA LEU A 496 -7.22 -9.78 11.83
C LEU A 496 -5.84 -9.68 12.50
N MET A 497 -5.57 -8.62 13.24
CA MET A 497 -4.28 -8.43 13.94
C MET A 497 -4.06 -9.47 15.04
N GLY A 498 -5.11 -9.86 15.78
CA GLY A 498 -5.02 -10.93 16.77
C GLY A 498 -4.73 -12.30 16.13
N TRP A 499 -5.28 -12.58 14.95
CA TRP A 499 -4.94 -13.79 14.21
C TRP A 499 -3.51 -13.75 13.66
N ALA A 500 -3.06 -12.58 13.17
CA ALA A 500 -1.70 -12.39 12.69
C ALA A 500 -0.69 -12.60 13.83
N GLU A 501 -0.95 -12.02 15.02
CA GLU A 501 -0.12 -12.23 16.21
C GLU A 501 0.02 -13.71 16.57
N ALA A 502 -1.07 -14.47 16.54
CA ALA A 502 -1.05 -15.91 16.85
C ALA A 502 -0.30 -16.76 15.81
N ALA A 503 -0.21 -16.29 14.56
CA ALA A 503 0.47 -16.99 13.47
C ALA A 503 1.94 -16.57 13.30
N CYS A 504 2.37 -15.45 13.89
CA CYS A 504 3.74 -14.95 13.80
C CYS A 504 4.74 -15.87 14.53
N ASP A 505 5.92 -16.03 13.93
CA ASP A 505 7.05 -16.78 14.49
C ASP A 505 8.32 -15.93 14.69
N ILE A 506 8.24 -14.63 14.42
CA ILE A 506 9.30 -13.64 14.63
C ILE A 506 8.72 -12.43 15.39
N GLY A 507 9.48 -11.87 16.33
CA GLY A 507 9.04 -10.70 17.09
C GLY A 507 8.96 -9.43 16.23
N ILE A 508 7.97 -8.59 16.50
CA ILE A 508 7.77 -7.29 15.85
C ILE A 508 7.81 -6.18 16.90
N ARG A 509 8.95 -5.49 16.98
CA ARG A 509 9.14 -4.33 17.85
C ARG A 509 8.98 -3.01 17.09
N ALA A 510 8.90 -1.92 17.83
CA ALA A 510 8.81 -0.58 17.26
C ALA A 510 10.09 0.24 17.45
N ASN A 511 10.37 1.12 16.48
CA ASN A 511 11.29 2.24 16.61
C ASN A 511 10.47 3.42 17.13
N ALA A 512 10.65 3.77 18.41
CA ALA A 512 9.84 4.79 19.08
C ALA A 512 10.74 5.63 19.98
N ASP A 513 10.78 6.93 19.69
CA ASP A 513 11.71 7.86 20.33
C ASP A 513 10.99 8.74 21.37
N THR A 514 9.67 8.91 21.24
CA THR A 514 8.84 9.73 22.14
C THR A 514 7.77 8.91 22.87
N PRO A 515 7.21 9.41 23.99
CA PRO A 515 6.06 8.81 24.65
C PRO A 515 4.85 8.60 23.73
N ALA A 516 4.60 9.52 22.80
CA ALA A 516 3.49 9.42 21.84
C ALA A 516 3.71 8.27 20.85
N ASP A 517 4.94 8.10 20.37
CA ASP A 517 5.32 6.99 19.49
C ASP A 517 5.18 5.65 20.22
N ALA A 518 5.65 5.58 21.48
CA ALA A 518 5.56 4.37 22.30
C ALA A 518 4.10 3.97 22.58
N GLN A 519 3.21 4.94 22.86
CA GLN A 519 1.77 4.68 23.01
C GLN A 519 1.16 4.16 21.72
N THR A 520 1.54 4.75 20.59
CA THR A 520 1.07 4.31 19.26
C THR A 520 1.54 2.90 18.95
N ALA A 521 2.82 2.59 19.20
CA ALA A 521 3.41 1.27 19.04
C ALA A 521 2.69 0.23 19.90
N ARG A 522 2.45 0.54 21.18
CA ARG A 522 1.72 -0.35 22.10
C ARG A 522 0.27 -0.56 21.67
N ARG A 523 -0.43 0.47 21.19
CA ARG A 523 -1.79 0.36 20.64
C ARG A 523 -1.85 -0.57 19.43
N PHE A 524 -0.80 -0.58 18.61
CA PHE A 524 -0.66 -1.48 17.46
C PHE A 524 -0.05 -2.85 17.83
N GLY A 525 0.12 -3.12 19.11
CA GLY A 525 0.49 -4.42 19.63
C GLY A 525 1.99 -4.74 19.57
N ALA A 526 2.88 -3.76 19.35
CA ALA A 526 4.32 -4.01 19.26
C ALA A 526 4.87 -4.79 20.48
N ASP A 527 5.79 -5.73 20.23
CA ASP A 527 6.36 -6.64 21.24
C ASP A 527 7.45 -5.98 22.10
N GLY A 528 7.57 -4.65 22.03
CA GLY A 528 8.59 -3.85 22.69
C GLY A 528 9.10 -2.72 21.81
N ILE A 529 10.07 -1.95 22.33
CA ILE A 529 10.84 -0.98 21.56
C ILE A 529 12.17 -1.62 21.17
N GLY A 530 12.43 -1.71 19.87
CA GLY A 530 13.69 -2.24 19.33
C GLY A 530 14.73 -1.15 19.06
N LEU A 531 14.32 0.11 18.98
CA LEU A 531 15.19 1.27 18.86
C LEU A 531 14.50 2.53 19.40
N CYS A 532 15.04 3.10 20.48
CA CYS A 532 14.75 4.45 20.97
C CYS A 532 16.00 5.31 20.78
N ARG A 533 15.92 6.31 19.91
CA ARG A 533 17.00 7.26 19.62
C ARG A 533 17.00 8.38 20.66
N THR A 534 18.09 8.49 21.41
CA THR A 534 18.20 9.49 22.48
C THR A 534 18.46 10.90 21.97
N GLU A 535 18.97 11.02 20.75
CA GLU A 535 19.24 12.28 20.06
C GLU A 535 18.04 13.21 20.02
N HIS A 536 16.87 12.65 19.70
CA HIS A 536 15.62 13.39 19.54
C HIS A 536 15.18 14.05 20.86
N MET A 537 15.60 13.50 22.00
CA MET A 537 15.32 14.02 23.34
C MET A 537 16.15 15.26 23.70
N PHE A 538 17.14 15.65 22.88
CA PHE A 538 17.99 16.83 23.14
C PHE A 538 17.62 18.04 22.31
N PHE A 539 16.76 17.88 21.29
CA PHE A 539 16.44 18.98 20.38
C PHE A 539 15.41 19.95 20.92
N GLU A 540 14.77 19.74 22.07
CA GLU A 540 13.89 20.75 22.70
C GLU A 540 14.67 22.04 23.03
N ALA A 541 14.03 23.21 22.98
CA ALA A 541 14.75 24.50 22.98
C ALA A 541 15.58 24.76 24.26
N ASP A 542 15.03 24.39 25.41
CA ASP A 542 15.70 24.43 26.71
C ASP A 542 16.87 23.44 26.76
N ARG A 543 16.68 22.21 26.29
CA ARG A 543 17.71 21.16 26.27
C ARG A 543 18.84 21.43 25.30
N LEU A 544 18.51 21.95 24.12
CA LEU A 544 19.45 22.32 23.07
C LEU A 544 20.42 23.39 23.57
N THR A 545 19.94 24.31 24.41
CA THR A 545 20.77 25.34 25.03
C THR A 545 21.80 24.71 25.98
N VAL A 546 21.39 23.80 26.86
CA VAL A 546 22.31 23.08 27.76
C VAL A 546 23.29 22.19 27.00
N MET A 547 22.85 21.55 25.91
CA MET A 547 23.73 20.75 25.05
C MET A 547 24.80 21.62 24.39
N ARG A 548 24.44 22.83 23.94
CA ARG A 548 25.40 23.80 23.41
C ARG A 548 26.38 24.25 24.48
N GLU A 549 25.93 24.57 25.69
CA GLU A 549 26.83 24.89 26.81
C GLU A 549 27.86 23.76 27.06
N MET A 550 27.44 22.49 27.01
CA MET A 550 28.33 21.34 27.17
C MET A 550 29.42 21.28 26.09
N ILE A 551 29.08 21.59 24.83
CA ILE A 551 30.03 21.62 23.71
C ILE A 551 31.15 22.66 23.92
N PHE A 552 30.83 23.75 24.63
CA PHE A 552 31.73 24.88 24.89
C PHE A 552 32.46 24.81 26.24
N ALA A 553 32.12 23.87 27.10
CA ALA A 553 32.79 23.67 28.38
C ALA A 553 34.29 23.30 28.20
N ALA A 554 35.14 23.79 29.10
CA ALA A 554 36.60 23.74 28.97
C ALA A 554 37.19 22.38 29.35
N GLY A 555 36.62 21.73 30.38
CA GLY A 555 37.13 20.46 30.91
C GLY A 555 36.08 19.35 31.07
N PRO A 556 36.51 18.14 31.47
CA PRO A 556 35.63 17.04 31.85
C PRO A 556 34.67 17.40 33.01
N GLU A 557 35.18 18.05 34.06
CA GLU A 557 34.39 18.42 35.24
C GLU A 557 33.29 19.44 34.90
N ASP A 558 33.62 20.45 34.10
CA ASP A 558 32.65 21.43 33.60
C ASP A 558 31.56 20.77 32.75
N ARG A 559 31.94 19.84 31.86
CA ARG A 559 30.98 19.08 31.04
C ARG A 559 30.04 18.25 31.90
N ALA A 560 30.56 17.56 32.91
CA ALA A 560 29.74 16.78 33.83
C ALA A 560 28.71 17.67 34.56
N SER A 561 29.14 18.82 35.08
CA SER A 561 28.27 19.80 35.74
C SER A 561 27.15 20.31 34.83
N VAL A 562 27.44 20.59 33.56
CA VAL A 562 26.40 20.98 32.58
C VAL A 562 25.44 19.81 32.30
N LEU A 563 25.95 18.59 32.17
CA LEU A 563 25.15 17.38 31.91
C LEU A 563 24.24 17.00 33.08
N GLU A 564 24.57 17.36 34.33
CA GLU A 564 23.68 17.18 35.49
C GLU A 564 22.34 17.92 35.33
N ARG A 565 22.29 19.00 34.55
CA ARG A 565 21.04 19.71 34.22
C ARG A 565 20.19 18.97 33.20
N LEU A 566 20.80 18.17 32.31
CA LEU A 566 20.10 17.33 31.34
C LEU A 566 19.61 16.00 31.93
N LEU A 567 20.32 15.48 32.94
CA LEU A 567 19.98 14.24 33.64
C LEU A 567 18.50 14.15 34.07
N PRO A 568 17.91 15.09 34.82
CA PRO A 568 16.52 14.98 35.27
C PRO A 568 15.52 15.03 34.10
N MET A 569 15.86 15.72 33.01
CA MET A 569 15.01 15.83 31.83
C MET A 569 14.96 14.50 31.07
N GLN A 570 16.12 13.88 30.81
CA GLN A 570 16.16 12.54 30.20
C GLN A 570 15.56 11.46 31.09
N ARG A 571 15.83 11.51 32.40
CA ARG A 571 15.23 10.56 33.35
C ARG A 571 13.70 10.60 33.30
N ALA A 572 13.11 11.79 33.18
CA ALA A 572 11.66 11.94 33.05
C ALA A 572 11.13 11.30 31.76
N ASP A 573 11.82 11.49 30.63
CA ASP A 573 11.42 10.89 29.35
C ASP A 573 11.49 9.37 29.39
N PHE A 574 12.60 8.80 29.88
CA PHE A 574 12.77 7.36 30.01
C PHE A 574 11.77 6.75 30.96
N LYS A 575 11.51 7.40 32.10
CA LYS A 575 10.49 6.95 33.05
C LYS A 575 9.14 6.84 32.35
N ARG A 576 8.77 7.86 31.57
CA ARG A 576 7.51 7.85 30.84
C ARG A 576 7.45 6.75 29.79
N LEU A 577 8.55 6.51 29.07
CA LEU A 577 8.66 5.41 28.12
C LEU A 577 8.51 4.04 28.80
N PHE A 578 9.18 3.83 29.94
CA PHE A 578 9.08 2.58 30.71
C PHE A 578 7.69 2.36 31.29
N GLU A 579 7.02 3.40 31.81
CA GLU A 579 5.61 3.32 32.23
C GLU A 579 4.70 2.92 31.09
N ILE A 580 4.90 3.49 29.90
CA ILE A 580 4.12 3.16 28.70
C ILE A 580 4.40 1.74 28.21
N MET A 581 5.61 1.21 28.41
CA MET A 581 6.03 -0.11 27.92
C MET A 581 6.16 -1.16 29.02
N GLN A 582 5.50 -0.96 30.17
CA GLN A 582 5.54 -1.93 31.27
C GLN A 582 5.26 -3.37 30.82
N GLY A 583 6.15 -4.28 31.23
CA GLY A 583 6.13 -5.70 30.85
C GLY A 583 6.79 -6.03 29.51
N LEU A 584 7.28 -5.02 28.77
CA LEU A 584 7.92 -5.19 27.46
C LEU A 584 9.35 -4.62 27.47
N PRO A 585 10.26 -5.18 26.64
CA PRO A 585 11.64 -4.69 26.53
C PRO A 585 11.69 -3.33 25.83
N VAL A 586 12.61 -2.47 26.29
CA VAL A 586 12.86 -1.14 25.71
C VAL A 586 14.34 -0.98 25.41
N CYS A 587 14.69 -1.03 24.12
CA CYS A 587 16.05 -0.84 23.62
C CYS A 587 16.35 0.63 23.36
N ILE A 588 17.26 1.19 24.14
CA ILE A 588 17.69 2.58 24.11
C ILE A 588 19.08 2.65 23.49
N ARG A 589 19.20 3.37 22.39
CA ARG A 589 20.48 3.64 21.74
C ARG A 589 21.11 4.87 22.39
N LEU A 590 22.35 4.71 22.86
CA LEU A 590 23.14 5.81 23.38
C LEU A 590 23.43 6.85 22.29
N PHE A 591 23.90 8.03 22.71
CA PHE A 591 24.13 9.17 21.84
C PHE A 591 25.03 8.82 20.64
N ASP A 592 24.53 9.11 19.45
CA ASP A 592 25.09 8.75 18.15
C ASP A 592 25.62 9.90 17.28
N PRO A 593 25.02 11.10 17.22
CA PRO A 593 25.35 12.11 16.21
C PRO A 593 26.61 12.87 16.60
N PRO A 594 27.32 13.46 15.62
CA PRO A 594 28.43 14.34 15.90
C PRO A 594 27.94 15.67 16.54
N LEU A 595 28.78 16.28 17.38
CA LEU A 595 28.41 17.47 18.15
C LEU A 595 28.05 18.69 17.28
N HIS A 596 28.55 18.76 16.04
CA HIS A 596 28.26 19.90 15.16
C HIS A 596 26.80 19.93 14.68
N GLU A 597 26.05 18.84 14.77
CA GLU A 597 24.61 18.85 14.44
C GLU A 597 23.77 19.70 15.41
N PHE A 598 24.29 19.98 16.61
CA PHE A 598 23.63 20.85 17.61
C PHE A 598 24.03 22.32 17.46
N LEU A 599 24.97 22.61 16.56
CA LEU A 599 25.51 23.96 16.34
C LEU A 599 24.81 24.63 15.15
N PRO A 600 24.55 25.95 15.23
CA PRO A 600 23.93 26.68 14.15
C PRO A 600 24.87 26.79 12.95
N GLN A 601 24.33 26.62 11.73
CA GLN A 601 25.10 26.78 10.50
C GLN A 601 25.06 28.21 9.94
N SER A 602 24.05 29.00 10.31
CA SER A 602 23.89 30.38 9.83
C SER A 602 24.74 31.36 10.63
N ARG A 603 25.23 32.42 9.97
CA ARG A 603 25.99 33.50 10.64
C ARG A 603 25.20 34.19 11.74
N GLU A 604 23.89 34.30 11.55
CA GLU A 604 22.96 34.87 12.54
C GLU A 604 22.84 33.95 13.75
N GLY A 605 22.60 32.65 13.55
CA GLY A 605 22.53 31.69 14.65
C GLY A 605 23.84 31.56 15.43
N VAL A 606 24.99 31.70 14.77
CA VAL A 606 26.30 31.74 15.45
C VAL A 606 26.44 33.00 16.33
N ARG A 607 25.86 34.14 15.93
CA ARG A 607 25.81 35.35 16.78
C ARG A 607 24.90 35.17 17.98
N GLU A 608 23.68 34.67 17.75
CA GLU A 608 22.74 34.37 18.84
C GLU A 608 23.34 33.39 19.86
N LEU A 609 24.09 32.39 19.37
CA LEU A 609 24.80 31.45 20.24
C LEU A 609 25.90 32.13 21.07
N ALA A 610 26.64 33.06 20.48
CA ALA A 610 27.66 33.82 21.19
C ALA A 610 27.06 34.71 22.28
N GLU A 611 25.92 35.35 22.01
CA GLU A 611 25.17 36.12 23.01
C GLU A 611 24.62 35.22 24.12
N ALA A 612 24.06 34.06 23.78
CA ALA A 612 23.48 33.13 24.76
C ALA A 612 24.53 32.50 25.70
N LEU A 613 25.75 32.26 25.20
CA LEU A 613 26.84 31.68 25.98
C LEU A 613 27.73 32.71 26.68
N ASP A 614 27.49 34.01 26.46
CA ASP A 614 28.35 35.11 26.92
C ASP A 614 29.82 34.93 26.48
N LEU A 615 30.02 34.52 25.22
CA LEU A 615 31.35 34.26 24.64
C LEU A 615 31.64 35.17 23.43
N PRO A 616 32.92 35.53 23.18
CA PRO A 616 33.27 36.26 21.98
C PRO A 616 32.88 35.49 20.71
N LEU A 617 32.25 36.18 19.74
CA LEU A 617 31.84 35.59 18.45
C LEU A 617 32.99 34.87 17.72
N SER A 618 34.23 35.37 17.88
CA SER A 618 35.44 34.76 17.32
C SER A 618 35.75 33.39 17.92
N ASP A 619 35.51 33.19 19.21
CA ASP A 619 35.72 31.91 19.89
C ASP A 619 34.64 30.90 19.51
N VAL A 620 33.37 31.35 19.45
CA VAL A 620 32.25 30.53 18.97
C VAL A 620 32.47 30.07 17.54
N SER A 621 32.81 31.00 16.64
CA SER A 621 33.08 30.69 15.24
C SER A 621 34.24 29.69 15.08
N ARG A 622 35.32 29.86 15.87
CA ARG A 622 36.48 28.95 15.84
C ARG A 622 36.08 27.55 16.31
N ARG A 623 35.27 27.44 17.37
CA ARG A 623 34.82 26.15 17.90
C ARG A 623 33.88 25.43 16.93
N VAL A 624 32.91 26.14 16.35
CA VAL A 624 32.00 25.60 15.32
C VAL A 624 32.82 25.09 14.13
N GLN A 625 33.78 25.88 13.65
CA GLN A 625 34.65 25.46 12.55
C GLN A 625 35.53 24.25 12.91
N ALA A 626 36.03 24.17 14.15
CA ALA A 626 36.84 23.05 14.61
C ALA A 626 36.07 21.73 14.74
N LEU A 627 34.76 21.81 15.01
CA LEU A 627 33.87 20.64 15.11
C LEU A 627 33.24 20.26 13.76
N SER A 628 33.39 21.11 12.75
CA SER A 628 32.93 20.83 11.39
C SER A 628 33.74 19.69 10.79
N GLU A 629 33.06 18.71 10.23
CA GLU A 629 33.67 17.56 9.58
C GLU A 629 33.37 17.55 8.08
N PHE A 630 34.30 17.03 7.28
CA PHE A 630 34.08 16.87 5.83
C PHE A 630 33.01 15.81 5.52
N ASN A 631 32.98 14.73 6.30
CA ASN A 631 32.03 13.63 6.16
C ASN A 631 31.47 13.25 7.54
N PRO A 632 30.47 14.01 8.06
CA PRO A 632 29.87 13.77 9.38
C PRO A 632 29.42 12.34 9.65
N MET A 633 28.91 11.66 8.62
CA MET A 633 28.49 10.25 8.67
C MET A 633 29.59 9.30 9.19
N LEU A 634 30.86 9.60 8.90
CA LEU A 634 32.00 8.75 9.24
C LEU A 634 32.89 9.34 10.35
N GLY A 635 32.49 10.44 10.96
CA GLY A 635 33.31 11.26 11.85
C GLY A 635 33.30 10.85 13.34
N MET A 636 33.49 11.85 14.20
CA MET A 636 33.56 11.74 15.66
C MET A 636 32.16 11.67 16.26
N ARG A 637 31.55 10.49 16.15
CA ARG A 637 30.17 10.21 16.55
C ARG A 637 30.05 8.81 17.20
N GLY A 638 28.88 8.47 17.71
CA GLY A 638 28.59 7.17 18.32
C GLY A 638 29.57 6.77 19.42
N VAL A 639 29.97 5.50 19.45
CA VAL A 639 30.90 4.99 20.47
C VAL A 639 32.22 5.76 20.54
N ARG A 640 32.68 6.35 19.43
CA ARG A 640 33.93 7.12 19.39
C ARG A 640 33.81 8.38 20.24
N LEU A 641 32.66 9.07 20.11
CA LEU A 641 32.34 10.23 20.91
C LEU A 641 32.12 9.82 22.37
N GLY A 642 31.40 8.73 22.63
CA GLY A 642 31.20 8.19 23.98
C GLY A 642 32.48 7.71 24.67
N ILE A 643 33.56 7.41 23.94
CA ILE A 643 34.88 7.12 24.53
C ILE A 643 35.67 8.41 24.77
N ALA A 644 35.60 9.37 23.86
CA ALA A 644 36.36 10.62 23.94
C ALA A 644 35.75 11.64 24.91
N VAL A 645 34.43 11.61 25.08
CA VAL A 645 33.63 12.47 25.98
C VAL A 645 32.69 11.56 26.77
N PRO A 646 33.22 10.74 27.69
CA PRO A 646 32.47 9.68 28.36
C PRO A 646 31.35 10.18 29.26
N GLU A 647 31.41 11.45 29.69
CA GLU A 647 30.44 12.06 30.57
C GLU A 647 29.02 12.03 29.96
N ILE A 648 28.92 12.04 28.62
CA ILE A 648 27.65 11.92 27.89
C ILE A 648 27.01 10.55 28.17
N TYR A 649 27.76 9.46 27.98
CA TYR A 649 27.25 8.10 28.21
C TYR A 649 27.01 7.82 29.68
N ASP A 650 27.85 8.36 30.57
CA ASP A 650 27.67 8.25 32.01
C ASP A 650 26.35 8.92 32.45
N MET A 651 26.04 10.12 31.95
CA MET A 651 24.76 10.80 32.22
C MET A 651 23.57 9.98 31.68
N GLN A 652 23.64 9.50 30.44
CA GLN A 652 22.54 8.74 29.83
C GLN A 652 22.28 7.42 30.56
N ALA A 653 23.33 6.65 30.87
CA ALA A 653 23.18 5.39 31.58
C ALA A 653 22.61 5.62 32.98
N ARG A 654 23.01 6.69 33.68
CA ARG A 654 22.41 7.06 34.98
C ARG A 654 20.92 7.38 34.83
N ALA A 655 20.56 8.20 33.84
CA ALA A 655 19.16 8.55 33.56
C ALA A 655 18.31 7.31 33.32
N ILE A 656 18.82 6.35 32.53
CA ILE A 656 18.14 5.08 32.23
C ILE A 656 17.92 4.26 33.50
N PHE A 657 18.95 4.09 34.33
CA PHE A 657 18.86 3.27 35.54
C PHE A 657 17.94 3.88 36.59
N GLU A 658 18.06 5.19 36.86
CA GLU A 658 17.18 5.88 37.80
C GLU A 658 15.72 5.85 37.33
N ALA A 659 15.48 6.09 36.03
CA ALA A 659 14.16 5.98 35.44
C ALA A 659 13.57 4.57 35.55
N THR A 660 14.39 3.54 35.36
CA THR A 660 13.99 2.13 35.48
C THR A 660 13.53 1.83 36.92
N ILE A 661 14.31 2.28 37.92
CA ILE A 661 13.96 2.11 39.34
C ILE A 661 12.65 2.84 39.65
N GLU A 662 12.50 4.08 39.17
CA GLU A 662 11.28 4.85 39.40
C GLU A 662 10.04 4.22 38.77
N ALA A 663 10.14 3.80 37.50
CA ALA A 663 9.03 3.19 36.76
C ALA A 663 8.67 1.80 37.30
N SER A 664 9.65 1.04 37.80
CA SER A 664 9.43 -0.32 38.35
C SER A 664 8.76 -0.33 39.73
N ARG A 665 8.57 0.83 40.39
CA ARG A 665 7.83 0.93 41.66
C ARG A 665 6.33 0.67 41.50
N GLN A 666 5.78 0.88 40.31
CA GLN A 666 4.34 0.82 40.04
C GLN A 666 4.07 -0.06 38.82
N GLY A 667 4.13 -1.39 38.94
CA GLY A 667 3.73 -2.29 37.86
C GLY A 667 4.71 -3.44 37.62
N ALA A 668 4.65 -4.01 36.42
CA ALA A 668 5.58 -5.06 36.00
C ALA A 668 7.00 -4.50 35.82
N PRO A 669 8.05 -5.23 36.23
CA PRO A 669 9.42 -4.77 36.08
C PRO A 669 9.78 -4.57 34.61
N VAL A 670 10.55 -3.52 34.33
CA VAL A 670 11.10 -3.24 33.01
C VAL A 670 12.59 -3.56 33.02
N VAL A 671 13.04 -4.34 32.04
CA VAL A 671 14.47 -4.61 31.82
C VAL A 671 14.94 -3.70 30.69
N PRO A 672 15.72 -2.64 30.97
CA PRO A 672 16.24 -1.78 29.93
C PRO A 672 17.31 -2.51 29.12
N GLU A 673 17.25 -2.31 27.80
CA GLU A 673 18.27 -2.75 26.85
C GLU A 673 19.07 -1.52 26.44
N ILE A 674 20.38 -1.47 26.71
CA ILE A 674 21.26 -0.34 26.38
C ILE A 674 22.11 -0.73 25.16
N MET A 675 22.01 0.05 24.08
CA MET A 675 22.68 -0.23 22.82
C MET A 675 23.76 0.79 22.49
N ILE A 676 24.96 0.29 22.18
CA ILE A 676 26.11 1.11 21.76
C ILE A 676 26.10 1.28 20.23
N PRO A 677 26.04 2.51 19.70
CA PRO A 677 26.06 2.79 18.26
C PRO A 677 27.47 2.80 17.66
N LEU A 678 27.55 2.61 16.34
CA LEU A 678 28.72 2.78 15.48
C LEU A 678 29.97 1.99 15.91
N VAL A 679 29.76 0.83 16.53
CA VAL A 679 30.86 -0.04 16.97
C VAL A 679 31.62 -0.58 15.77
N SER A 680 32.94 -0.64 15.90
CA SER A 680 33.84 -1.23 14.92
C SER A 680 34.79 -2.27 15.53
N ALA A 681 35.08 -2.20 16.83
CA ALA A 681 36.01 -3.06 17.54
C ALA A 681 35.51 -3.51 18.92
N MET A 682 35.83 -4.75 19.29
CA MET A 682 35.48 -5.34 20.60
C MET A 682 35.94 -4.47 21.78
N ARG A 683 37.13 -3.86 21.70
CA ARG A 683 37.67 -3.02 22.77
C ARG A 683 36.80 -1.79 23.06
N GLU A 684 36.12 -1.25 22.05
CA GLU A 684 35.18 -0.14 22.24
C GLU A 684 34.03 -0.57 23.15
N VAL A 685 33.49 -1.77 22.92
CA VAL A 685 32.41 -2.38 23.72
C VAL A 685 32.86 -2.64 25.15
N GLU A 686 34.06 -3.20 25.35
CA GLU A 686 34.60 -3.48 26.69
C GLU A 686 34.74 -2.22 27.54
N LEU A 687 35.28 -1.14 26.95
CA LEU A 687 35.50 0.14 27.65
C LEU A 687 34.17 0.75 28.11
N VAL A 688 33.19 0.80 27.21
CA VAL A 688 31.86 1.34 27.52
C VAL A 688 31.12 0.44 28.51
N LYS A 689 31.16 -0.89 28.31
CA LYS A 689 30.57 -1.85 29.24
C LYS A 689 31.09 -1.69 30.66
N THR A 690 32.42 -1.61 30.82
CA THR A 690 33.05 -1.47 32.14
C THR A 690 32.53 -0.22 32.88
N ARG A 691 32.36 0.89 32.15
CA ARG A 691 31.81 2.14 32.71
C ARG A 691 30.34 1.99 33.10
N ILE A 692 29.51 1.46 32.21
CA ILE A 692 28.07 1.26 32.48
C ILE A 692 27.86 0.29 33.65
N ASP A 693 28.64 -0.79 33.74
CA ASP A 693 28.59 -1.75 34.85
C ASP A 693 28.93 -1.08 36.19
N ALA A 694 29.97 -0.23 36.21
CA ALA A 694 30.35 0.53 37.41
C ALA A 694 29.25 1.51 37.85
N LEU A 695 28.63 2.20 36.89
CA LEU A 695 27.54 3.13 37.16
C LEU A 695 26.27 2.41 37.64
N ALA A 696 25.93 1.26 37.04
CA ALA A 696 24.82 0.44 37.50
C ALA A 696 25.02 0.02 38.97
N ALA A 697 26.23 -0.41 39.33
CA ALA A 697 26.57 -0.76 40.72
C ALA A 697 26.45 0.45 41.68
N ALA A 698 26.88 1.64 41.24
CA ALA A 698 26.74 2.87 42.02
C ALA A 698 25.25 3.20 42.27
N VAL A 699 24.43 3.23 41.21
CA VAL A 699 22.98 3.51 41.30
C VAL A 699 22.26 2.46 42.17
N ARG A 700 22.60 1.17 42.04
CA ARG A 700 22.06 0.11 42.92
C ARG A 700 22.37 0.39 44.40
N THR A 701 23.59 0.83 44.70
CA THR A 701 24.03 1.13 46.06
C THR A 701 23.34 2.38 46.61
N GLU A 702 23.24 3.45 45.81
CA GLU A 702 22.59 4.71 46.18
C GLU A 702 21.09 4.54 46.48
N HIS A 703 20.39 3.72 45.70
CA HIS A 703 18.94 3.54 45.83
C HIS A 703 18.51 2.32 46.64
N GLY A 704 19.42 1.38 46.93
CA GLY A 704 19.12 0.15 47.67
C GLY A 704 18.17 -0.80 46.93
N VAL A 705 18.15 -0.75 45.59
CA VAL A 705 17.29 -1.57 44.72
C VAL A 705 18.18 -2.34 43.75
N ASP A 706 17.91 -3.63 43.57
CA ASP A 706 18.60 -4.42 42.55
C ASP A 706 18.05 -4.08 41.16
N LEU A 707 18.93 -3.93 40.18
CA LEU A 707 18.57 -3.44 38.84
C LEU A 707 19.27 -4.27 37.77
N ASP A 708 18.51 -5.05 37.02
CA ASP A 708 19.04 -5.79 35.88
C ASP A 708 18.95 -4.98 34.58
N TYR A 709 19.89 -5.20 33.66
CA TYR A 709 19.87 -4.61 32.32
C TYR A 709 20.64 -5.48 31.33
N ARG A 710 20.37 -5.26 30.04
CA ARG A 710 21.07 -5.93 28.96
C ARG A 710 21.86 -4.91 28.15
N LEU A 711 23.16 -5.13 27.99
CA LEU A 711 23.98 -4.33 27.08
C LEU A 711 24.07 -5.02 25.72
N GLY A 712 23.93 -4.26 24.64
CA GLY A 712 24.09 -4.75 23.28
C GLY A 712 24.77 -3.75 22.35
N VAL A 713 24.90 -4.15 21.10
CA VAL A 713 25.66 -3.39 20.10
C VAL A 713 24.84 -3.23 18.82
N MET A 714 24.93 -2.04 18.24
CA MET A 714 24.46 -1.80 16.90
C MET A 714 25.51 -2.29 15.88
N VAL A 715 25.16 -3.32 15.11
CA VAL A 715 26.01 -3.87 14.06
C VAL A 715 25.68 -3.12 12.76
N GLU A 716 26.34 -1.98 12.59
CA GLU A 716 26.08 -1.06 11.47
C GLU A 716 27.34 -0.61 10.74
N THR A 717 28.51 -1.12 11.14
CA THR A 717 29.74 -1.03 10.36
C THR A 717 30.07 -2.38 9.73
N PRO A 718 30.61 -2.44 8.50
CA PRO A 718 31.02 -3.70 7.90
C PRO A 718 32.01 -4.48 8.77
N ARG A 719 32.91 -3.78 9.47
CA ARG A 719 33.86 -4.41 10.41
C ARG A 719 33.15 -5.07 11.59
N ALA A 720 32.11 -4.47 12.15
CA ALA A 720 31.34 -5.08 13.23
C ALA A 720 30.62 -6.35 12.76
N ALA A 721 30.05 -6.37 11.56
CA ALA A 721 29.45 -7.58 10.99
C ALA A 721 30.51 -8.69 10.81
N LEU A 722 31.67 -8.35 10.22
CA LEU A 722 32.78 -9.29 10.04
C LEU A 722 33.38 -9.78 11.36
N ARG A 723 33.36 -8.98 12.44
CA ARG A 723 33.90 -9.34 13.75
C ARG A 723 32.82 -9.56 14.81
N ALA A 724 31.59 -9.90 14.39
CA ALA A 724 30.45 -10.07 15.28
C ALA A 724 30.70 -11.12 16.38
N GLY A 725 31.48 -12.17 16.08
CA GLY A 725 31.85 -13.19 17.06
C GLY A 725 32.70 -12.68 18.22
N ASP A 726 33.59 -11.69 17.99
CA ASP A 726 34.34 -11.05 19.07
C ASP A 726 33.43 -10.16 19.90
N ILE A 727 32.59 -9.36 19.22
CA ILE A 727 31.68 -8.40 19.84
C ILE A 727 30.62 -9.11 20.70
N ALA A 728 30.08 -10.24 20.24
CA ALA A 728 29.03 -11.00 20.91
C ALA A 728 29.45 -11.54 22.30
N GLN A 729 30.75 -11.67 22.58
CA GLN A 729 31.24 -12.09 23.89
C GLN A 729 30.87 -11.09 25.00
N HIS A 730 30.76 -9.80 24.66
CA HIS A 730 30.44 -8.72 25.59
C HIS A 730 29.03 -8.13 25.38
N ALA A 731 28.27 -8.63 24.41
CA ALA A 731 26.94 -8.14 24.06
C ALA A 731 25.86 -9.22 24.30
N ALA A 732 24.75 -8.84 24.93
CA ALA A 732 23.57 -9.69 25.12
C ALA A 732 22.66 -9.71 23.88
N PHE A 733 22.81 -8.73 22.99
CA PHE A 733 22.09 -8.66 21.72
C PHE A 733 22.92 -7.89 20.66
N LEU A 734 22.67 -8.21 19.40
CA LEU A 734 23.24 -7.55 18.22
C LEU A 734 22.08 -7.02 17.36
N SER A 735 21.97 -5.70 17.25
CA SER A 735 20.94 -5.07 16.41
C SER A 735 21.56 -4.50 15.14
N PHE A 736 21.16 -5.00 13.99
CA PHE A 736 21.71 -4.61 12.70
C PHE A 736 21.06 -3.31 12.23
N GLY A 737 21.83 -2.23 12.28
CA GLY A 737 21.47 -0.91 11.75
C GLY A 737 21.67 -0.87 10.25
N THR A 738 20.68 -1.37 9.51
CA THR A 738 20.84 -1.58 8.06
C THR A 738 20.99 -0.29 7.25
N ASN A 739 20.50 0.85 7.74
CA ASN A 739 20.67 2.12 7.03
C ASN A 739 22.16 2.49 6.90
N ASP A 740 22.89 2.56 8.02
CA ASP A 740 24.32 2.87 8.02
C ASP A 740 25.16 1.72 7.43
N LEU A 741 24.74 0.47 7.63
CA LEU A 741 25.42 -0.66 7.02
C LEU A 741 25.31 -0.64 5.49
N THR A 742 24.15 -0.29 4.92
CA THR A 742 23.97 -0.10 3.47
C THR A 742 24.85 1.04 2.97
N GLN A 743 24.87 2.19 3.67
CA GLN A 743 25.72 3.34 3.33
C GLN A 743 27.20 2.91 3.23
N MET A 744 27.71 2.19 4.23
CA MET A 744 29.12 1.80 4.28
C MET A 744 29.46 0.65 3.33
N THR A 745 28.53 -0.28 3.08
CA THR A 745 28.73 -1.40 2.15
C THR A 745 28.82 -0.91 0.71
N TYR A 746 27.92 -0.01 0.32
CA TYR A 746 27.92 0.56 -1.03
C TYR A 746 28.87 1.75 -1.20
N GLY A 747 29.32 2.37 -0.10
CA GLY A 747 30.06 3.63 -0.14
C GLY A 747 29.18 4.82 -0.56
N LEU A 748 27.92 4.83 -0.11
CA LEU A 748 26.93 5.83 -0.45
C LEU A 748 26.56 6.68 0.75
N SER A 749 26.49 8.00 0.55
CA SER A 749 25.76 8.89 1.45
C SER A 749 24.28 8.82 1.09
N ARG A 750 23.44 8.50 2.07
CA ARG A 750 21.99 8.42 1.87
C ARG A 750 21.40 9.76 1.40
N ASP A 751 21.88 10.86 1.97
CA ASP A 751 21.40 12.20 1.66
C ASP A 751 21.78 12.65 0.23
N ASP A 752 22.85 12.09 -0.33
CA ASP A 752 23.33 12.42 -1.68
C ASP A 752 22.87 11.41 -2.75
N ALA A 753 22.56 10.17 -2.37
CA ALA A 753 22.21 9.07 -3.27
C ALA A 753 21.00 9.40 -4.16
N GLY A 754 20.03 10.16 -3.64
CA GLY A 754 18.84 10.57 -4.38
C GLY A 754 19.12 11.34 -5.68
N ARG A 755 20.31 11.93 -5.84
CA ARG A 755 20.68 12.68 -7.06
C ARG A 755 20.90 11.80 -8.29
N PHE A 756 21.25 10.53 -8.10
CA PHE A 756 21.57 9.62 -9.20
C PHE A 756 20.81 8.28 -9.14
N MET A 757 20.23 7.92 -7.98
CA MET A 757 19.61 6.60 -7.76
C MET A 757 18.54 6.26 -8.80
N GLY A 758 17.67 7.20 -9.14
CA GLY A 758 16.64 6.98 -10.18
C GLY A 758 17.22 6.62 -11.55
N SER A 759 18.39 7.17 -11.91
CA SER A 759 19.09 6.82 -13.14
C SER A 759 19.70 5.42 -13.09
N TYR A 760 20.15 4.97 -11.92
CA TYR A 760 20.71 3.63 -11.71
C TYR A 760 19.64 2.55 -11.83
N VAL A 761 18.50 2.74 -11.16
CA VAL A 761 17.35 1.84 -11.24
C VAL A 761 16.81 1.77 -12.67
N LYS A 762 16.66 2.92 -13.34
CA LYS A 762 16.20 2.97 -14.74
C LYS A 762 17.12 2.25 -15.72
N GLN A 763 18.43 2.20 -15.44
CA GLN A 763 19.42 1.50 -16.25
C GLN A 763 19.58 0.02 -15.85
N GLY A 764 18.89 -0.44 -14.80
CA GLY A 764 19.00 -1.79 -14.28
C GLY A 764 20.33 -2.07 -13.57
N VAL A 765 21.04 -1.03 -13.09
CA VAL A 765 22.25 -1.22 -12.26
C VAL A 765 21.86 -1.82 -10.91
N PHE A 766 20.77 -1.32 -10.34
CA PHE A 766 20.08 -1.92 -9.20
C PHE A 766 18.65 -2.23 -9.62
N ALA A 767 18.08 -3.32 -9.09
CA ALA A 767 16.66 -3.63 -9.30
C ALA A 767 15.77 -2.58 -8.62
N GLU A 768 16.16 -2.13 -7.42
CA GLU A 768 15.44 -1.14 -6.61
C GLU A 768 16.44 -0.33 -5.75
N ASP A 769 16.01 0.76 -5.12
CA ASP A 769 16.82 1.54 -4.19
C ASP A 769 17.20 0.68 -2.95
N PRO A 770 18.50 0.46 -2.65
CA PRO A 770 18.95 -0.40 -1.55
C PRO A 770 18.70 0.19 -0.15
N PHE A 771 18.24 1.44 -0.04
CA PHE A 771 17.74 2.02 1.21
C PHE A 771 16.25 1.75 1.45
N HIS A 772 15.55 1.29 0.41
CA HIS A 772 14.13 0.95 0.47
C HIS A 772 13.93 -0.56 0.61
N THR A 773 14.58 -1.32 -0.27
CA THR A 773 14.58 -2.78 -0.27
C THR A 773 15.94 -3.27 0.18
N LEU A 774 15.97 -4.22 1.12
CA LEU A 774 17.22 -4.79 1.59
C LEU A 774 17.94 -5.48 0.42
N ASP A 775 19.16 -5.03 0.13
CA ASP A 775 20.08 -5.75 -0.74
C ASP A 775 20.45 -7.09 -0.08
N THR A 776 19.91 -8.18 -0.59
CA THR A 776 20.15 -9.52 -0.05
C THR A 776 21.50 -10.10 -0.43
N GLU A 777 22.14 -9.60 -1.50
CA GLU A 777 23.37 -10.15 -2.05
C GLU A 777 24.62 -9.55 -1.41
N GLY A 778 24.64 -8.24 -1.16
CA GLY A 778 25.76 -7.56 -0.49
C GLY A 778 25.52 -7.32 0.99
N VAL A 779 24.56 -6.45 1.32
CA VAL A 779 24.24 -6.11 2.72
C VAL A 779 23.71 -7.34 3.46
N GLY A 780 22.87 -8.15 2.81
CA GLY A 780 22.35 -9.42 3.34
C GLY A 780 23.45 -10.44 3.62
N GLU A 781 24.54 -10.47 2.85
CA GLU A 781 25.69 -11.31 3.14
C GLU A 781 26.36 -10.89 4.45
N LEU A 782 26.56 -9.59 4.68
CA LEU A 782 27.09 -9.08 5.94
C LEU A 782 26.17 -9.37 7.13
N LEU A 783 24.85 -9.26 6.96
CA LEU A 783 23.87 -9.65 7.99
C LEU A 783 24.00 -11.13 8.33
N SER A 784 24.09 -12.00 7.32
CA SER A 784 24.21 -13.44 7.49
C SER A 784 25.50 -13.81 8.21
N ILE A 785 26.63 -13.25 7.78
CA ILE A 785 27.94 -13.46 8.40
C ILE A 785 27.92 -12.99 9.86
N GLY A 786 27.38 -11.80 10.12
CA GLY A 786 27.30 -11.25 11.47
C GLY A 786 26.42 -12.09 12.39
N ALA A 787 25.25 -12.51 11.91
CA ALA A 787 24.31 -13.37 12.63
C ALA A 787 24.94 -14.73 12.98
N GLU A 788 25.53 -15.41 11.98
CA GLU A 788 26.18 -16.70 12.15
C GLU A 788 27.33 -16.62 13.15
N ARG A 789 28.26 -15.67 12.97
CA ARG A 789 29.42 -15.50 13.86
C ARG A 789 29.01 -15.10 15.27
N GLY A 790 28.01 -14.24 15.40
CA GLY A 790 27.46 -13.84 16.70
C GLY A 790 26.87 -15.03 17.46
N ARG A 791 26.02 -15.83 16.81
CA ARG A 791 25.40 -17.04 17.40
C ARG A 791 26.42 -18.12 17.69
N LEU A 792 27.42 -18.31 16.83
CA LEU A 792 28.50 -19.28 17.06
C LEU A 792 29.31 -18.93 18.31
N ALA A 793 29.61 -17.64 18.53
CA ALA A 793 30.32 -17.18 19.72
C ALA A 793 29.45 -17.19 20.98
N ARG A 794 28.16 -16.86 20.85
CA ARG A 794 27.19 -16.83 21.96
C ARG A 794 25.82 -17.35 21.48
N PRO A 795 25.49 -18.63 21.71
CA PRO A 795 24.25 -19.25 21.20
C PRO A 795 22.95 -18.55 21.61
N GLY A 796 22.93 -17.90 22.78
CA GLY A 796 21.77 -17.15 23.29
C GLY A 796 21.79 -15.65 23.00
N VAL A 797 22.66 -15.16 22.10
CA VAL A 797 22.64 -13.73 21.71
C VAL A 797 21.37 -13.44 20.92
N THR A 798 20.65 -12.38 21.30
CA THR A 798 19.49 -11.93 20.53
C THR A 798 19.97 -11.20 19.27
N LEU A 799 19.43 -11.56 18.12
CA LEU A 799 19.71 -10.95 16.83
C LEU A 799 18.48 -10.16 16.37
N SER A 800 18.69 -8.91 15.97
CA SER A 800 17.60 -8.07 15.48
C SER A 800 18.01 -7.20 14.31
N ILE A 801 17.02 -6.74 13.56
CA ILE A 801 17.20 -5.69 12.55
C ILE A 801 16.41 -4.45 12.98
N CYS A 802 17.02 -3.29 12.82
CA CYS A 802 16.34 -2.01 12.99
C CYS A 802 16.62 -1.10 11.80
N GLY A 803 15.65 -0.26 11.45
CA GLY A 803 15.71 0.64 10.30
C GLY A 803 14.46 0.55 9.44
N GLU A 804 14.53 1.11 8.23
CA GLU A 804 13.38 1.10 7.31
C GLU A 804 13.09 -0.28 6.74
N HIS A 805 14.11 -1.11 6.58
CA HIS A 805 13.97 -2.47 6.07
C HIS A 805 13.13 -3.36 7.01
N GLY A 806 13.11 -3.09 8.31
CA GLY A 806 12.42 -3.93 9.32
C GLY A 806 10.89 -3.98 9.17
N GLY A 807 10.29 -3.12 8.34
CA GLY A 807 8.86 -3.14 8.07
C GLY A 807 8.49 -3.71 6.70
N ASN A 808 9.44 -4.29 5.96
CA ASN A 808 9.21 -4.81 4.61
C ASN A 808 9.13 -6.36 4.59
N ALA A 809 8.24 -6.92 3.77
CA ALA A 809 7.97 -8.36 3.73
C ALA A 809 9.19 -9.16 3.27
N GLU A 810 9.91 -8.72 2.23
CA GLU A 810 11.12 -9.38 1.74
C GLU A 810 12.22 -9.41 2.80
N SER A 811 12.42 -8.28 3.49
CA SER A 811 13.39 -8.17 4.58
C SER A 811 13.02 -9.07 5.76
N ILE A 812 11.74 -9.16 6.13
CA ILE A 812 11.26 -10.06 7.18
C ILE A 812 11.49 -11.51 6.78
N ALA A 813 11.22 -11.89 5.53
CA ALA A 813 11.49 -13.23 5.02
C ALA A 813 12.98 -13.59 5.10
N PHE A 814 13.84 -12.65 4.72
CA PHE A 814 15.29 -12.79 4.88
C PHE A 814 15.69 -12.97 6.36
N CYS A 815 15.21 -12.11 7.25
CA CYS A 815 15.51 -12.17 8.68
C CYS A 815 15.06 -13.50 9.31
N ARG A 816 13.86 -13.99 8.96
CA ARG A 816 13.37 -15.32 9.39
C ARG A 816 14.31 -16.43 8.93
N LYS A 817 14.70 -16.42 7.65
CA LYS A 817 15.63 -17.41 7.08
C LYS A 817 17.02 -17.36 7.74
N ALA A 818 17.50 -16.17 8.07
CA ALA A 818 18.80 -15.95 8.71
C ALA A 818 18.80 -16.14 10.25
N GLY A 819 17.66 -16.51 10.86
CA GLY A 819 17.57 -16.81 12.29
C GLY A 819 17.57 -15.58 13.21
N PHE A 820 17.06 -14.44 12.73
CA PHE A 820 16.85 -13.26 13.57
C PHE A 820 15.65 -13.45 14.50
N ASP A 821 15.75 -12.93 15.73
CA ASP A 821 14.71 -13.09 16.76
C ASP A 821 13.58 -12.06 16.61
N TYR A 822 13.89 -10.84 16.15
CA TYR A 822 12.89 -9.82 15.89
C TYR A 822 13.30 -8.79 14.83
N VAL A 823 12.30 -8.13 14.25
CA VAL A 823 12.46 -6.92 13.43
C VAL A 823 11.89 -5.70 14.15
N SER A 824 12.44 -4.52 13.88
CA SER A 824 11.98 -3.26 14.48
C SER A 824 11.73 -2.18 13.42
N CYS A 825 10.49 -1.68 13.35
CA CYS A 825 10.02 -0.73 12.34
C CYS A 825 9.28 0.46 12.98
N SER A 826 8.93 1.50 12.22
CA SER A 826 8.15 2.62 12.77
C SER A 826 6.79 2.16 13.32
N PRO A 827 6.18 2.89 14.27
CA PRO A 827 4.96 2.42 14.95
C PRO A 827 3.81 2.08 13.99
N PHE A 828 3.58 2.92 12.97
CA PHE A 828 2.57 2.68 11.95
C PHE A 828 2.86 1.50 11.00
N ARG A 829 4.10 0.99 10.98
CA ARG A 829 4.46 -0.20 10.20
C ARG A 829 4.34 -1.50 10.99
N VAL A 830 4.10 -1.43 12.31
CA VAL A 830 3.94 -2.63 13.16
C VAL A 830 2.81 -3.54 12.66
N PRO A 831 1.59 -3.06 12.37
CA PRO A 831 0.51 -3.92 11.86
C PRO A 831 0.86 -4.58 10.52
N VAL A 832 1.52 -3.82 9.63
CA VAL A 832 1.94 -4.29 8.31
C VAL A 832 3.01 -5.38 8.43
N ALA A 833 4.04 -5.13 9.25
CA ALA A 833 5.12 -6.08 9.51
C ALA A 833 4.60 -7.36 10.18
N ARG A 834 3.64 -7.23 11.09
CA ARG A 834 2.98 -8.37 11.75
C ARG A 834 2.18 -9.21 10.77
N LEU A 835 1.35 -8.60 9.93
CA LEU A 835 0.62 -9.36 8.90
C LEU A 835 1.58 -10.04 7.91
N ALA A 836 2.62 -9.35 7.47
CA ALA A 836 3.63 -9.93 6.58
C ALA A 836 4.35 -11.12 7.23
N ALA A 837 4.78 -10.99 8.48
CA ALA A 837 5.41 -12.07 9.24
C ALA A 837 4.48 -13.29 9.39
N ALA A 838 3.21 -13.07 9.75
CA ALA A 838 2.20 -14.13 9.83
C ALA A 838 1.99 -14.85 8.48
N GLN A 839 1.88 -14.10 7.39
CA GLN A 839 1.72 -14.69 6.05
C GLN A 839 2.93 -15.54 5.64
N LEU A 840 4.13 -15.07 5.96
CA LEU A 840 5.37 -15.79 5.69
C LEU A 840 5.50 -17.06 6.58
N ALA A 841 5.00 -17.02 7.81
CA ALA A 841 4.91 -18.18 8.70
C ALA A 841 3.92 -19.24 8.17
N LEU A 842 2.83 -18.80 7.55
CA LEU A 842 1.83 -19.65 6.89
C LEU A 842 2.26 -20.16 5.49
N GLY A 843 3.47 -19.81 5.03
CA GLY A 843 4.03 -20.31 3.78
C GLY A 843 3.62 -19.53 2.52
N LYS A 844 3.19 -18.26 2.65
CA LYS A 844 3.00 -17.37 1.48
C LYS A 844 4.35 -17.23 0.77
N VAL A 845 4.41 -17.68 -0.48
CA VAL A 845 5.56 -17.41 -1.37
C VAL A 845 5.44 -15.96 -1.82
N LEU A 846 6.50 -15.17 -1.60
CA LEU A 846 6.57 -13.81 -2.12
C LEU A 846 6.56 -13.89 -3.66
N ALA A 847 5.82 -13.00 -4.32
CA ALA A 847 5.93 -12.91 -5.77
C ALA A 847 7.37 -12.50 -6.12
N ASP A 848 8.00 -13.20 -7.06
CA ASP A 848 9.28 -12.75 -7.62
C ASP A 848 9.04 -11.37 -8.24
N VAL A 849 9.65 -10.33 -7.66
CA VAL A 849 9.55 -8.93 -8.10
C VAL A 849 10.35 -8.73 -9.38
#